data_AF-A0A1Q7LTJ1-F1
#
_entry.id   AF-A0A1Q7LTJ1-F1
#
_cell.length_a   1.000
_cell.length_b   1.000
_cell.length_c   1.000
_cell.angle_alpha   90.00
_cell.angle_beta   90.00
_cell.angle_gamma   90.00
#
_symmetry.space_group_name_H-M   'P 1'
#
loop_
_entity.id
_entity.type
_entity.pdbx_description
1 polymer ?
#
loop_
_entity_poly.entity_id
_entity_poly.type
_entity_poly.pdbx_seq_one_letter_code
_entity_poly.pdbx_strand_id
1 'polypeptide(L)'
;MSLGALILYILTLAPTTQFWDTSEYIAAAYTLGIPHPPGNPLFTLIAHAWGLIPWAAGYAERINLFAAATSAVSAGCWFLVGERWLRSIVPAMWPRRLAALAGAIVSATSFTVWNQSVVNEKVYTLSLLSIALILWLIVRWDDQPAGQAHDHYLLLIIYLLALTATNHMMGVLVGPVVIVLLFPPLKDQRPVSDEERALEWSQFLVVTSVWLLLLSLGLESGTPVMIAGAIFVASLVYATLVAGNVSFALTALLVAVVGLSVYVYLPIRAGFHPPINEGEPTNWQALWAVLTRQQYGKPSIFDNPTQAPGLGNTGHTLALYRDQLGNYVQYFSWQFGHDWSELTQRLLAVLFFVVGGVGALRHWKADKRSALAMTILVFTFTFALVFYLNFKYGFSLHGDQPSAAHEVRERDYFFICSFALWGIWVGIGLAAIMEWLSELVRGSQPNETRRWIYGTPLLAIALIPLAGNRLTASRKSETLARDFAYDLLQSVEPYGVLVTAGDNDTFPLWYAQEVEGIRQDVTIVNLSLANTDWYLRQIQHRPIVPFDSTKAPAIYRGRQWPMPAGPLMSYSDQQLAALEQYYIIDQKRTARLGTIDVTIDPQMLGRPYLERADVVVLEVIKDQIGKRPIYFSRTVGLYGDQFGFTGHLEGQGFARALREHELVQSDSIKAVQSLGFVNVPRTTKLLFDVYHADAAARPRPRGWVDKPSEGILSLYALTYYTMAQTLQTMPASGALAARAQALAQSIFRNTETTLQPLPERPAAPAPIH
;
A
#
# COMPACT_ATOMS: atom_id res chain seq x y z
N MET A 1 -21.61 3.58 -15.49
CA MET A 1 -20.66 3.94 -14.43
C MET A 1 -19.30 3.27 -14.63
N SER A 2 -19.19 1.94 -14.58
CA SER A 2 -17.90 1.24 -14.69
C SER A 2 -17.03 1.65 -15.86
N LEU A 3 -17.59 1.74 -17.07
CA LEU A 3 -16.84 2.17 -18.25
C LEU A 3 -16.24 3.58 -18.10
N GLY A 4 -16.99 4.52 -17.51
CA GLY A 4 -16.51 5.89 -17.28
C GLY A 4 -15.38 5.95 -16.25
N ALA A 5 -15.51 5.20 -15.14
CA ALA A 5 -14.45 5.07 -14.15
C ALA A 5 -13.19 4.41 -14.74
N LEU A 6 -13.37 3.34 -15.54
CA LEU A 6 -12.25 2.66 -16.19
C LEU A 6 -11.50 3.59 -17.14
N ILE A 7 -12.21 4.36 -17.98
CA ILE A 7 -11.58 5.34 -18.87
C ILE A 7 -10.80 6.38 -18.05
N LEU A 8 -11.37 6.91 -16.98
CA LEU A 8 -10.69 7.86 -16.09
C LEU A 8 -9.39 7.28 -15.52
N TYR A 9 -9.46 6.07 -14.98
CA TYR A 9 -8.31 5.41 -14.35
C TYR A 9 -7.23 5.06 -15.38
N ILE A 10 -7.59 4.59 -16.57
CA ILE A 10 -6.63 4.34 -17.66
C ILE A 10 -5.93 5.64 -18.07
N LEU A 11 -6.67 6.75 -18.22
CA LEU A 11 -6.10 8.04 -18.61
C LEU A 11 -5.15 8.64 -17.56
N THR A 12 -5.20 8.15 -16.32
CA THR A 12 -4.41 8.64 -15.18
C THR A 12 -3.49 7.58 -14.57
N LEU A 13 -3.35 6.44 -15.24
CA LEU A 13 -2.64 5.24 -14.79
C LEU A 13 -1.13 5.46 -14.64
N ALA A 14 -0.53 4.82 -13.64
CA ALA A 14 0.91 4.69 -13.54
C ALA A 14 1.47 3.79 -14.66
N PRO A 15 2.45 4.25 -15.45
CA PRO A 15 3.05 3.45 -16.52
C PRO A 15 3.99 2.34 -16.00
N THR A 16 4.45 2.46 -14.76
CA THR A 16 5.41 1.53 -14.13
C THR A 16 5.07 1.30 -12.66
N THR A 17 5.96 0.67 -11.91
CA THR A 17 5.83 0.50 -10.46
C THR A 17 5.97 1.82 -9.69
N GLN A 18 5.64 1.80 -8.39
CA GLN A 18 5.79 2.91 -7.44
C GLN A 18 6.51 2.44 -6.17
N PHE A 19 6.76 3.38 -5.26
CA PHE A 19 7.32 3.13 -3.94
C PHE A 19 6.37 2.31 -3.04
N TRP A 20 6.84 1.99 -1.83
CA TRP A 20 6.18 1.10 -0.88
C TRP A 20 5.86 -0.28 -1.49
N ASP A 21 4.82 -0.92 -0.95
CA ASP A 21 4.28 -2.23 -1.29
C ASP A 21 4.08 -2.44 -2.82
N THR A 22 3.87 -1.39 -3.61
CA THR A 22 3.59 -1.50 -5.07
C THR A 22 4.58 -2.41 -5.80
N SER A 23 5.88 -2.15 -5.61
CA SER A 23 6.93 -2.87 -6.34
C SER A 23 7.05 -4.31 -5.92
N GLU A 24 6.89 -4.57 -4.62
CA GLU A 24 6.92 -5.90 -4.05
C GLU A 24 5.75 -6.75 -4.56
N TYR A 25 4.52 -6.23 -4.51
CA TYR A 25 3.33 -6.97 -4.97
C TYR A 25 3.36 -7.25 -6.47
N ILE A 26 3.87 -6.32 -7.28
CA ILE A 26 4.03 -6.56 -8.72
C ILE A 26 5.08 -7.65 -8.97
N ALA A 27 6.22 -7.60 -8.27
CA ALA A 27 7.28 -8.60 -8.40
C ALA A 27 6.84 -9.98 -7.88
N ALA A 28 6.09 -10.03 -6.77
CA ALA A 28 5.49 -11.25 -6.24
C ALA A 28 4.44 -11.81 -7.21
N ALA A 29 3.59 -10.99 -7.81
CA ALA A 29 2.66 -11.44 -8.84
C ALA A 29 3.41 -12.02 -10.06
N TYR A 30 4.49 -11.38 -10.52
CA TYR A 30 5.27 -11.85 -11.67
C TYR A 30 5.91 -13.21 -11.40
N THR A 31 6.55 -13.35 -10.23
CA THR A 31 7.30 -14.55 -9.85
C THR A 31 6.46 -15.63 -9.19
N LEU A 32 5.14 -15.41 -9.02
CA LEU A 32 4.33 -16.19 -8.08
C LEU A 32 5.03 -16.27 -6.70
N GLY A 33 5.58 -15.16 -6.22
CA GLY A 33 6.18 -15.06 -4.89
C GLY A 33 5.14 -15.01 -3.77
N ILE A 34 5.64 -14.81 -2.55
CA ILE A 34 4.85 -14.54 -1.36
C ILE A 34 5.27 -13.15 -0.84
N PRO A 35 4.43 -12.12 -1.03
CA PRO A 35 4.69 -10.80 -0.47
C PRO A 35 4.52 -10.84 1.05
N HIS A 36 4.79 -9.71 1.71
CA HIS A 36 4.78 -9.60 3.15
C HIS A 36 3.47 -10.10 3.79
N PRO A 37 3.55 -10.60 5.05
CA PRO A 37 2.41 -11.17 5.74
C PRO A 37 1.12 -10.33 5.67
N PRO A 38 -0.02 -10.92 5.27
CA PRO A 38 -0.31 -12.36 5.31
C PRO A 38 -0.10 -13.08 3.96
N GLY A 39 0.69 -12.53 3.03
CA GLY A 39 1.03 -13.16 1.75
C GLY A 39 -0.04 -13.09 0.65
N ASN A 40 -1.28 -12.76 1.00
CA ASN A 40 -2.39 -12.41 0.09
C ASN A 40 -2.51 -13.31 -1.16
N PRO A 41 -2.62 -14.64 -1.01
CA PRO A 41 -2.54 -15.59 -2.12
C PRO A 41 -3.57 -15.35 -3.23
N LEU A 42 -4.79 -14.89 -2.92
CA LEU A 42 -5.78 -14.57 -3.95
C LEU A 42 -5.29 -13.49 -4.91
N PHE A 43 -4.73 -12.41 -4.35
CA PHE A 43 -4.19 -11.32 -5.14
C PHE A 43 -3.10 -11.84 -6.06
N THR A 44 -2.10 -12.54 -5.50
CA THR A 44 -0.94 -13.02 -6.27
C THR A 44 -1.36 -13.89 -7.44
N LEU A 45 -2.29 -14.83 -7.23
CA LEU A 45 -2.76 -15.74 -8.28
C LEU A 45 -3.55 -15.01 -9.39
N ILE A 46 -4.49 -14.14 -9.01
CA ILE A 46 -5.30 -13.40 -10.01
C ILE A 46 -4.44 -12.37 -10.74
N ALA A 47 -3.58 -11.65 -10.02
CA ALA A 47 -2.67 -10.67 -10.59
C ALA A 47 -1.68 -11.33 -11.56
N HIS A 48 -1.14 -12.51 -11.23
CA HIS A 48 -0.32 -13.28 -12.14
C HIS A 48 -1.08 -13.63 -13.42
N ALA A 49 -2.26 -14.25 -13.29
CA ALA A 49 -3.08 -14.63 -14.44
C ALA A 49 -3.44 -13.41 -15.32
N TRP A 50 -3.78 -12.27 -14.70
CA TRP A 50 -4.05 -11.03 -15.42
C TRP A 50 -2.81 -10.46 -16.11
N GLY A 51 -1.66 -10.44 -15.44
CA GLY A 51 -0.41 -9.90 -15.95
C GLY A 51 0.17 -10.67 -17.15
N LEU A 52 -0.21 -11.95 -17.31
CA LEU A 52 0.11 -12.74 -18.50
C LEU A 52 -0.66 -12.27 -19.75
N ILE A 53 -1.81 -11.60 -19.59
CA ILE A 53 -2.59 -11.10 -20.72
C ILE A 53 -1.90 -9.84 -21.28
N PRO A 54 -1.60 -9.77 -22.59
CA PRO A 54 -0.81 -8.68 -23.17
C PRO A 54 -1.63 -7.40 -23.41
N TRP A 55 -2.29 -6.87 -22.37
CA TRP A 55 -3.06 -5.62 -22.43
C TRP A 55 -2.19 -4.37 -22.64
N ALA A 56 -0.94 -4.42 -22.18
CA ALA A 56 0.03 -3.33 -22.22
C ALA A 56 1.45 -3.89 -22.38
N ALA A 57 2.43 -3.04 -22.69
CA ALA A 57 3.81 -3.49 -22.92
C ALA A 57 4.48 -3.96 -21.62
N GLY A 58 4.43 -3.14 -20.57
CA GLY A 58 5.05 -3.44 -19.28
C GLY A 58 4.17 -4.30 -18.37
N TYR A 59 4.78 -5.22 -17.62
CA TYR A 59 4.05 -6.05 -16.66
C TYR A 59 3.43 -5.20 -15.53
N ALA A 60 4.16 -4.22 -15.00
CA ALA A 60 3.64 -3.28 -13.99
C ALA A 60 2.39 -2.54 -14.48
N GLU A 61 2.39 -2.05 -15.72
CA GLU A 61 1.23 -1.37 -16.31
C GLU A 61 0.00 -2.30 -16.39
N ARG A 62 0.20 -3.59 -16.72
CA ARG A 62 -0.89 -4.58 -16.71
C ARG A 62 -1.46 -4.77 -15.30
N ILE A 63 -0.61 -4.82 -14.27
CA ILE A 63 -1.09 -4.95 -12.88
C ILE A 63 -1.78 -3.65 -12.42
N ASN A 64 -1.32 -2.48 -12.85
CA ASN A 64 -2.04 -1.23 -12.59
C ASN A 64 -3.41 -1.22 -13.29
N LEU A 65 -3.51 -1.75 -14.51
CA LEU A 65 -4.79 -1.95 -15.21
C LEU A 65 -5.73 -2.91 -14.47
N PHE A 66 -5.19 -3.92 -13.78
CA PHE A 66 -5.98 -4.80 -12.92
C PHE A 66 -6.63 -4.02 -11.76
N ALA A 67 -5.85 -3.18 -11.07
CA ALA A 67 -6.37 -2.29 -10.03
C ALA A 67 -7.47 -1.35 -10.59
N ALA A 68 -7.23 -0.74 -11.75
CA ALA A 68 -8.21 0.11 -12.42
C ALA A 68 -9.51 -0.64 -12.77
N ALA A 69 -9.40 -1.86 -13.30
CA ALA A 69 -10.55 -2.69 -13.68
C ALA A 69 -11.40 -3.09 -12.47
N THR A 70 -10.77 -3.59 -11.41
CA THR A 70 -11.47 -4.02 -10.17
C THR A 70 -12.20 -2.83 -9.52
N SER A 71 -11.55 -1.67 -9.37
CA SER A 71 -12.18 -0.45 -8.88
C SER A 71 -13.31 0.06 -9.78
N ALA A 72 -13.16 -0.02 -11.11
CA ALA A 72 -14.22 0.38 -12.04
C ALA A 72 -15.47 -0.51 -11.94
N VAL A 73 -15.28 -1.82 -11.75
CA VAL A 73 -16.41 -2.75 -11.49
C VAL A 73 -17.04 -2.44 -10.13
N SER A 74 -16.24 -2.15 -9.10
CA SER A 74 -16.73 -1.71 -7.79
C SER A 74 -17.61 -0.46 -7.89
N ALA A 75 -17.18 0.56 -8.64
CA ALA A 75 -17.98 1.76 -8.92
C ALA A 75 -19.32 1.46 -9.63
N GLY A 76 -19.36 0.42 -10.48
CA GLY A 76 -20.59 -0.10 -11.06
C GLY A 76 -21.54 -0.70 -10.03
N CYS A 77 -21.00 -1.48 -9.10
CA CYS A 77 -21.76 -2.08 -8.01
C CYS A 77 -22.32 -1.00 -7.07
N TRP A 78 -21.53 0.04 -6.73
CA TRP A 78 -22.00 1.19 -5.96
C TRP A 78 -23.17 1.91 -6.63
N PHE A 79 -23.10 2.11 -7.95
CA PHE A 79 -24.22 2.65 -8.72
C PHE A 79 -25.46 1.76 -8.63
N LEU A 80 -25.31 0.44 -8.75
CA LEU A 80 -26.45 -0.51 -8.69
C LEU A 80 -27.11 -0.53 -7.31
N VAL A 81 -26.31 -0.55 -6.23
CA VAL A 81 -26.80 -0.46 -4.85
C VAL A 81 -27.51 0.88 -4.61
N GLY A 82 -26.88 2.00 -5.01
CA GLY A 82 -27.46 3.33 -4.88
C GLY A 82 -28.77 3.48 -5.67
N GLU A 83 -28.84 2.99 -6.91
CA GLU A 83 -30.06 2.99 -7.72
C GLU A 83 -31.19 2.23 -7.03
N ARG A 84 -30.87 1.07 -6.43
CA ARG A 84 -31.86 0.22 -5.77
C ARG A 84 -32.42 0.86 -4.51
N TRP A 85 -31.59 1.45 -3.66
CA TRP A 85 -32.03 2.11 -2.43
C TRP A 85 -32.72 3.45 -2.69
N LEU A 86 -32.43 4.12 -3.80
CA LEU A 86 -33.16 5.32 -4.21
C LEU A 86 -34.58 5.05 -4.73
N ARG A 87 -35.00 3.79 -4.98
CA ARG A 87 -36.32 3.50 -5.56
C ARG A 87 -37.49 3.95 -4.68
N SER A 88 -37.32 3.91 -3.36
CA SER A 88 -38.34 4.38 -2.40
C SER A 88 -38.35 5.90 -2.21
N ILE A 89 -37.35 6.61 -2.75
CA ILE A 89 -37.16 8.06 -2.58
C ILE A 89 -37.48 8.79 -3.88
N VAL A 90 -36.97 8.29 -5.01
CA VAL A 90 -37.10 8.92 -6.33
C VAL A 90 -37.87 7.97 -7.27
N PRO A 91 -39.18 8.20 -7.47
CA PRO A 91 -39.99 7.33 -8.32
C PRO A 91 -39.59 7.46 -9.80
N ALA A 92 -39.16 8.65 -10.22
CA ALA A 92 -38.76 8.94 -11.59
C ALA A 92 -37.42 8.25 -11.95
N MET A 93 -37.46 7.33 -12.92
CA MET A 93 -36.32 6.47 -13.28
C MET A 93 -35.04 7.24 -13.63
N TRP A 94 -35.12 8.24 -14.52
CA TRP A 94 -33.94 8.97 -14.98
C TRP A 94 -33.33 9.86 -13.88
N PRO A 95 -34.09 10.72 -13.18
CA PRO A 95 -33.58 11.45 -12.02
C PRO A 95 -32.95 10.54 -10.96
N ARG A 96 -33.57 9.39 -10.67
CA ARG A 96 -33.02 8.38 -9.76
C ARG A 96 -31.65 7.87 -10.22
N ARG A 97 -31.57 7.42 -11.47
CA ARG A 97 -30.31 6.90 -12.05
C ARG A 97 -29.23 7.98 -12.08
N LEU A 98 -29.59 9.24 -12.36
CA LEU A 98 -28.64 10.35 -12.34
C LEU A 98 -28.13 10.64 -10.92
N ALA A 99 -28.97 10.59 -9.89
CA ALA A 99 -28.55 10.74 -8.50
C ALA A 99 -27.66 9.57 -8.02
N ALA A 100 -28.02 8.33 -8.39
CA ALA A 100 -27.18 7.16 -8.14
C ALA A 100 -25.81 7.28 -8.84
N LEU A 101 -25.81 7.77 -10.10
CA LEU A 101 -24.60 8.02 -10.86
C LEU A 101 -23.74 9.12 -10.21
N ALA A 102 -24.35 10.20 -9.73
CA ALA A 102 -23.67 11.27 -9.01
C ALA A 102 -22.97 10.73 -7.75
N GLY A 103 -23.66 9.92 -6.94
CA GLY A 103 -23.04 9.27 -5.78
C GLY A 103 -21.89 8.34 -6.14
N ALA A 104 -22.04 7.55 -7.21
CA ALA A 104 -20.98 6.67 -7.68
C ALA A 104 -19.78 7.45 -8.26
N ILE A 105 -20.00 8.60 -8.91
CA ILE A 105 -18.92 9.50 -9.36
C ILE A 105 -18.15 10.03 -8.15
N VAL A 106 -18.84 10.53 -7.12
CA VAL A 106 -18.19 10.98 -5.88
C VAL A 106 -17.34 9.86 -5.30
N SER A 107 -17.89 8.65 -5.20
CA SER A 107 -17.19 7.45 -4.71
C SER A 107 -15.92 7.16 -5.52
N ALA A 108 -16.03 7.14 -6.85
CA ALA A 108 -14.95 6.78 -7.75
C ALA A 108 -13.86 7.87 -7.89
N THR A 109 -14.21 9.13 -7.60
CA THR A 109 -13.33 10.30 -7.77
C THR A 109 -12.86 10.90 -6.44
N SER A 110 -13.24 10.29 -5.31
CA SER A 110 -12.61 10.52 -4.01
C SER A 110 -11.10 10.30 -4.11
N PHE A 111 -10.31 11.20 -3.54
CA PHE A 111 -8.85 11.22 -3.70
C PHE A 111 -8.20 9.85 -3.49
N THR A 112 -8.46 9.21 -2.36
CA THR A 112 -7.87 7.91 -2.01
C THR A 112 -8.37 6.81 -2.95
N VAL A 113 -9.66 6.77 -3.27
CA VAL A 113 -10.23 5.75 -4.18
C VAL A 113 -9.61 5.87 -5.57
N TRP A 114 -9.55 7.08 -6.13
CA TRP A 114 -8.95 7.32 -7.43
C TRP A 114 -7.45 7.00 -7.40
N ASN A 115 -6.72 7.49 -6.39
CA ASN A 115 -5.28 7.27 -6.31
C ASN A 115 -4.91 5.79 -6.24
N GLN A 116 -5.61 5.00 -5.42
CA GLN A 116 -5.42 3.55 -5.34
C GLN A 116 -5.89 2.80 -6.60
N SER A 117 -6.72 3.41 -7.43
CA SER A 117 -7.23 2.80 -8.67
C SER A 117 -6.30 3.00 -9.87
N VAL A 118 -5.29 3.87 -9.76
CA VAL A 118 -4.35 4.18 -10.84
C VAL A 118 -2.95 3.61 -10.63
N VAL A 119 -2.70 3.04 -9.46
CA VAL A 119 -1.50 2.28 -9.11
C VAL A 119 -1.90 1.11 -8.23
N ASN A 120 -1.39 -0.08 -8.51
CA ASN A 120 -1.58 -1.22 -7.64
C ASN A 120 -0.65 -1.13 -6.42
N GLU A 121 -1.00 -0.30 -5.45
CA GLU A 121 -0.19 -0.18 -4.23
C GLU A 121 -0.24 -1.47 -3.40
N LYS A 122 -1.41 -2.11 -3.31
CA LYS A 122 -1.64 -3.33 -2.55
C LYS A 122 -2.91 -4.05 -3.02
N VAL A 123 -3.53 -4.81 -2.13
CA VAL A 123 -4.73 -5.64 -2.35
C VAL A 123 -6.08 -4.93 -2.18
N TYR A 124 -6.06 -3.59 -2.03
CA TYR A 124 -7.22 -2.82 -1.60
C TYR A 124 -8.30 -2.67 -2.66
N THR A 125 -7.94 -2.50 -3.94
CA THR A 125 -8.91 -2.38 -5.05
C THR A 125 -9.68 -3.68 -5.28
N LEU A 126 -9.01 -4.83 -5.18
CA LEU A 126 -9.65 -6.14 -5.18
C LEU A 126 -10.56 -6.33 -3.96
N SER A 127 -10.15 -5.87 -2.77
CA SER A 127 -11.01 -5.89 -1.58
C SER A 127 -12.25 -5.01 -1.76
N LEU A 128 -12.07 -3.82 -2.34
CA LEU A 128 -13.15 -2.88 -2.64
C LEU A 128 -14.15 -3.47 -3.65
N LEU A 129 -13.68 -4.25 -4.63
CA LEU A 129 -14.54 -5.03 -5.52
C LEU A 129 -15.32 -6.11 -4.75
N SER A 130 -14.66 -6.92 -3.93
CA SER A 130 -15.30 -7.98 -3.16
C SER A 130 -16.44 -7.44 -2.29
N ILE A 131 -16.18 -6.35 -1.55
CA ILE A 131 -17.18 -5.69 -0.70
C ILE A 131 -18.35 -5.18 -1.54
N ALA A 132 -18.07 -4.50 -2.66
CA ALA A 132 -19.12 -3.96 -3.51
C ALA A 132 -19.99 -5.04 -4.16
N LEU A 133 -19.36 -6.13 -4.59
CA LEU A 133 -20.04 -7.28 -5.15
C LEU A 133 -20.90 -7.98 -4.09
N ILE A 134 -20.37 -8.24 -2.89
CA ILE A 134 -21.14 -8.85 -1.80
C ILE A 134 -22.32 -7.95 -1.40
N LEU A 135 -22.11 -6.64 -1.30
CA LEU A 135 -23.19 -5.68 -1.01
C LEU A 135 -24.26 -5.70 -2.10
N TRP A 136 -23.86 -5.73 -3.37
CA TRP A 136 -24.81 -5.86 -4.48
C TRP A 136 -25.56 -7.19 -4.46
N LEU A 137 -24.87 -8.30 -4.18
CA LEU A 137 -25.48 -9.63 -4.12
C LEU A 137 -26.49 -9.75 -3.00
N ILE A 138 -26.24 -9.20 -1.81
CA ILE A 138 -27.22 -9.25 -0.71
C ILE A 138 -28.43 -8.35 -1.01
N VAL A 139 -28.24 -7.23 -1.70
CA VAL A 139 -29.35 -6.40 -2.19
C VAL A 139 -30.15 -7.13 -3.28
N ARG A 140 -29.50 -7.90 -4.14
CA ARG A 140 -30.16 -8.73 -5.16
C ARG A 140 -30.88 -9.94 -4.58
N TRP A 141 -30.32 -10.52 -3.54
CA TRP A 141 -30.95 -11.55 -2.73
C TRP A 141 -32.25 -11.03 -2.13
N ASP A 142 -32.22 -9.84 -1.51
CA ASP A 142 -33.41 -9.22 -0.89
C ASP A 142 -34.52 -8.88 -1.90
N ASP A 143 -34.16 -8.66 -3.17
CA ASP A 143 -35.11 -8.42 -4.26
C ASP A 143 -35.76 -9.68 -4.84
N GLN A 144 -35.17 -10.85 -4.63
CA GLN A 144 -35.67 -12.10 -5.20
C GLN A 144 -36.68 -12.77 -4.28
N PRO A 145 -37.74 -13.39 -4.84
CA PRO A 145 -38.64 -14.22 -4.05
C PRO A 145 -37.89 -15.46 -3.51
N ALA A 146 -38.34 -15.98 -2.37
CA ALA A 146 -37.77 -17.19 -1.78
C ALA A 146 -37.80 -18.38 -2.77
N GLY A 147 -36.71 -19.16 -2.80
CA GLY A 147 -36.56 -20.31 -3.69
C GLY A 147 -35.09 -20.66 -3.95
N GLN A 148 -34.83 -21.68 -4.78
CA GLN A 148 -33.47 -22.15 -5.07
C GLN A 148 -32.54 -21.06 -5.63
N ALA A 149 -33.06 -20.21 -6.52
CA ALA A 149 -32.28 -19.11 -7.10
C ALA A 149 -31.83 -18.08 -6.04
N HIS A 150 -32.67 -17.86 -5.02
CA HIS A 150 -32.40 -16.97 -3.90
C HIS A 150 -31.28 -17.53 -3.01
N ASP A 151 -31.28 -18.82 -2.71
CA ASP A 151 -30.24 -19.46 -1.87
C ASP A 151 -28.85 -19.45 -2.53
N HIS A 152 -28.78 -19.48 -3.86
CA HIS A 152 -27.51 -19.38 -4.61
C HIS A 152 -26.76 -18.07 -4.32
N TYR A 153 -27.47 -16.95 -4.07
CA TYR A 153 -26.80 -15.70 -3.71
C TYR A 153 -26.14 -15.78 -2.34
N LEU A 154 -26.77 -16.43 -1.35
CA LEU A 154 -26.18 -16.60 -0.03
C LEU A 154 -24.94 -17.50 -0.09
N LEU A 155 -25.01 -18.59 -0.86
CA LEU A 155 -23.85 -19.47 -1.08
C LEU A 155 -22.71 -18.74 -1.80
N LEU A 156 -23.02 -17.92 -2.81
CA LEU A 156 -22.04 -17.08 -3.48
C LEU A 156 -21.44 -16.03 -2.54
N ILE A 157 -22.23 -15.42 -1.66
CA ILE A 157 -21.74 -14.49 -0.64
C ILE A 157 -20.78 -15.21 0.33
N ILE A 158 -21.13 -16.40 0.81
CA ILE A 158 -20.24 -17.21 1.67
C ILE A 158 -18.93 -17.51 0.94
N TYR A 159 -19.01 -17.97 -0.32
CA TYR A 159 -17.85 -18.24 -1.15
C TYR A 159 -16.96 -16.99 -1.28
N LEU A 160 -17.53 -15.83 -1.60
CA LEU A 160 -16.80 -14.58 -1.77
C LEU A 160 -16.20 -14.07 -0.46
N LEU A 161 -16.89 -14.23 0.68
CA LEU A 161 -16.36 -13.91 2.02
C LEU A 161 -15.14 -14.78 2.35
N ALA A 162 -15.22 -16.09 2.07
CA ALA A 162 -14.11 -17.01 2.28
C ALA A 162 -12.95 -16.73 1.33
N LEU A 163 -13.23 -16.49 0.05
CA LEU A 163 -12.24 -16.17 -0.96
C LEU A 163 -11.52 -14.85 -0.63
N THR A 164 -12.27 -13.80 -0.28
CA THR A 164 -11.67 -12.49 0.05
C THR A 164 -10.90 -12.51 1.37
N ALA A 165 -11.17 -13.44 2.29
CA ALA A 165 -10.33 -13.64 3.48
C ALA A 165 -8.89 -13.98 3.05
N THR A 166 -8.73 -14.79 2.01
CA THR A 166 -7.42 -15.12 1.42
C THR A 166 -6.79 -13.97 0.61
N ASN A 167 -7.55 -12.91 0.32
CA ASN A 167 -7.02 -11.65 -0.20
C ASN A 167 -6.60 -10.71 0.91
N HIS A 168 -7.53 -10.30 1.77
CA HIS A 168 -7.32 -9.38 2.88
C HIS A 168 -8.54 -9.40 3.81
N MET A 169 -8.33 -9.33 5.13
CA MET A 169 -9.43 -9.32 6.13
C MET A 169 -10.42 -8.17 5.94
N MET A 170 -10.02 -7.07 5.30
CA MET A 170 -10.90 -5.96 4.94
C MET A 170 -12.15 -6.42 4.18
N GLY A 171 -12.02 -7.41 3.27
CA GLY A 171 -13.16 -7.90 2.50
C GLY A 171 -14.22 -8.60 3.36
N VAL A 172 -13.84 -9.16 4.51
CA VAL A 172 -14.74 -9.85 5.45
C VAL A 172 -15.57 -8.85 6.26
N LEU A 173 -15.15 -7.58 6.34
CA LEU A 173 -15.82 -6.51 7.10
C LEU A 173 -17.16 -6.07 6.50
N VAL A 174 -17.55 -6.56 5.31
CA VAL A 174 -18.91 -6.39 4.76
C VAL A 174 -19.95 -7.28 5.46
N GLY A 175 -19.52 -8.33 6.16
CA GLY A 175 -20.42 -9.32 6.78
C GLY A 175 -21.48 -8.76 7.74
N PRO A 176 -21.21 -7.72 8.57
CA PRO A 176 -22.25 -7.10 9.41
C PRO A 176 -23.48 -6.63 8.61
N VAL A 177 -23.31 -6.15 7.38
CA VAL A 177 -24.43 -5.77 6.51
C VAL A 177 -25.22 -6.98 6.04
N VAL A 178 -24.51 -8.03 5.64
CA VAL A 178 -25.14 -9.29 5.24
C VAL A 178 -26.00 -9.81 6.38
N ILE A 179 -25.50 -9.76 7.62
CA ILE A 179 -26.21 -10.22 8.81
C ILE A 179 -27.44 -9.36 9.09
N VAL A 180 -27.32 -8.04 9.05
CA VAL A 180 -28.46 -7.13 9.29
C VAL A 180 -29.55 -7.33 8.26
N LEU A 181 -29.19 -7.44 6.98
CA LEU A 181 -30.16 -7.72 5.93
C LEU A 181 -30.73 -9.13 6.07
N LEU A 182 -29.95 -10.14 6.46
CA LEU A 182 -30.44 -11.51 6.61
C LEU A 182 -31.28 -11.73 7.88
N PHE A 183 -31.18 -10.86 8.88
CA PHE A 183 -31.77 -11.06 10.21
C PHE A 183 -33.30 -11.16 10.16
N PRO A 184 -33.91 -12.33 10.45
CA PRO A 184 -35.34 -12.57 10.24
C PRO A 184 -36.28 -11.55 10.91
N PRO A 185 -36.05 -11.10 12.16
CA PRO A 185 -36.92 -10.12 12.81
C PRO A 185 -37.00 -8.75 12.13
N LEU A 186 -36.05 -8.42 11.25
CA LEU A 186 -36.05 -7.16 10.50
C LEU A 186 -36.74 -7.26 9.14
N LYS A 187 -37.12 -8.45 8.68
CA LYS A 187 -37.80 -8.64 7.39
C LYS A 187 -39.26 -8.19 7.49
N ASP A 188 -39.75 -7.52 6.44
CA ASP A 188 -41.14 -7.06 6.37
C ASP A 188 -42.13 -8.22 6.19
N GLN A 189 -41.73 -9.25 5.45
CA GLN A 189 -42.53 -10.46 5.23
C GLN A 189 -42.16 -11.50 6.29
N ARG A 190 -43.14 -11.91 7.10
CA ARG A 190 -42.95 -12.94 8.12
C ARG A 190 -43.28 -14.33 7.56
N PRO A 191 -42.51 -15.37 7.89
CA PRO A 191 -42.85 -16.74 7.54
C PRO A 191 -44.19 -17.13 8.14
N VAL A 192 -45.01 -17.85 7.37
CA VAL A 192 -46.38 -18.22 7.74
C VAL A 192 -46.39 -19.52 8.53
N SER A 193 -45.43 -20.41 8.25
CA SER A 193 -45.27 -21.70 8.93
C SER A 193 -44.06 -21.74 9.86
N ASP A 194 -44.11 -22.64 10.85
CA ASP A 194 -42.97 -22.91 11.74
C ASP A 194 -41.77 -23.48 10.97
N GLU A 195 -42.02 -24.23 9.89
CA GLU A 195 -40.99 -24.78 9.00
C GLU A 195 -40.27 -23.68 8.23
N GLU A 196 -41.01 -22.75 7.60
CA GLU A 196 -40.43 -21.58 6.93
C GLU A 196 -39.61 -20.73 7.91
N ARG A 197 -40.12 -20.56 9.14
CA ARG A 197 -39.40 -19.84 10.19
C ARG A 197 -38.09 -20.56 10.56
N ALA A 198 -38.12 -21.87 10.75
CA ALA A 198 -36.92 -22.65 11.02
C ALA A 198 -35.91 -22.57 9.86
N LEU A 199 -36.40 -22.57 8.62
CA LEU A 199 -35.57 -22.42 7.42
C LEU A 199 -34.85 -21.07 7.39
N GLU A 200 -35.55 -19.95 7.60
CA GLU A 200 -34.93 -18.62 7.63
C GLU A 200 -33.88 -18.49 8.75
N TRP A 201 -34.17 -19.00 9.94
CA TRP A 201 -33.21 -19.02 11.05
C TRP A 201 -32.00 -19.88 10.73
N SER A 202 -32.18 -21.02 10.05
CA SER A 202 -31.05 -21.86 9.65
C SER A 202 -30.09 -21.13 8.71
N GLN A 203 -30.62 -20.39 7.72
CA GLN A 203 -29.82 -19.61 6.78
C GLN A 203 -29.08 -18.49 7.51
N PHE A 204 -29.77 -17.76 8.38
CA PHE A 204 -29.18 -16.72 9.21
C PHE A 204 -28.03 -17.25 10.09
N LEU A 205 -28.27 -18.33 10.83
CA LEU A 205 -27.30 -18.91 11.76
C LEU A 205 -26.08 -19.46 11.02
N VAL A 206 -26.28 -20.18 9.90
CA VAL A 206 -25.18 -20.71 9.09
C VAL A 206 -24.33 -19.59 8.49
N VAL A 207 -24.94 -18.60 7.81
CA VAL A 207 -24.20 -17.48 7.22
C VAL A 207 -23.44 -16.69 8.30
N THR A 208 -24.11 -16.37 9.41
CA THR A 208 -23.50 -15.61 10.52
C THR A 208 -22.33 -16.36 11.14
N SER A 209 -22.48 -17.65 11.39
CA SER A 209 -21.43 -18.47 12.02
C SER A 209 -20.23 -18.71 11.10
N VAL A 210 -20.44 -18.86 9.79
CA VAL A 210 -19.34 -18.89 8.81
C VAL A 210 -18.61 -17.55 8.79
N TRP A 211 -19.33 -16.43 8.77
CA TRP A 211 -18.71 -15.10 8.85
C TRP A 211 -17.90 -14.92 10.14
N LEU A 212 -18.43 -15.31 11.30
CA LEU A 212 -17.71 -15.26 12.58
C LEU A 212 -16.42 -16.11 12.53
N LEU A 213 -16.48 -17.29 11.92
CA LEU A 213 -15.31 -18.15 11.76
C LEU A 213 -14.25 -17.46 10.88
N LEU A 214 -14.64 -16.90 9.74
CA LEU A 214 -13.73 -16.16 8.85
C LEU A 214 -13.14 -14.92 9.54
N LEU A 215 -13.94 -14.16 10.27
CA LEU A 215 -13.48 -12.99 11.03
C LEU A 215 -12.47 -13.40 12.12
N SER A 216 -12.72 -14.53 12.78
CA SER A 216 -11.86 -15.03 13.85
C SER A 216 -10.47 -15.47 13.38
N LEU A 217 -10.31 -15.87 12.11
CA LEU A 217 -9.00 -16.18 11.52
C LEU A 217 -8.10 -14.93 11.40
N GLY A 218 -8.70 -13.73 11.38
CA GLY A 218 -7.98 -12.46 11.40
C GLY A 218 -7.63 -11.96 12.80
N LEU A 219 -8.00 -12.69 13.86
CA LEU A 219 -7.70 -12.35 15.25
C LEU A 219 -6.46 -13.11 15.72
N GLU A 220 -5.67 -12.50 16.59
CA GLU A 220 -4.33 -12.98 16.96
C GLU A 220 -4.34 -14.23 17.86
N SER A 221 -5.49 -14.61 18.42
CA SER A 221 -5.61 -15.75 19.34
C SER A 221 -6.48 -16.87 18.79
N GLY A 222 -6.18 -18.12 19.21
CA GLY A 222 -6.98 -19.28 18.83
C GLY A 222 -8.35 -19.35 19.52
N THR A 223 -8.56 -18.62 20.62
CA THR A 223 -9.80 -18.66 21.40
C THR A 223 -11.04 -18.20 20.62
N PRO A 224 -11.02 -17.04 19.93
CA PRO A 224 -12.10 -16.65 19.02
C PRO A 224 -12.43 -17.71 17.97
N VAL A 225 -11.43 -18.40 17.41
CA VAL A 225 -11.63 -19.47 16.42
C VAL A 225 -12.37 -20.65 17.04
N MET A 226 -12.02 -21.08 18.26
CA MET A 226 -12.73 -22.15 18.97
C MET A 226 -14.18 -21.78 19.28
N ILE A 227 -14.44 -20.55 19.74
CA ILE A 227 -15.78 -20.06 20.02
C ILE A 227 -16.62 -20.00 18.74
N ALA A 228 -16.08 -19.41 17.66
CA ALA A 228 -16.75 -19.35 16.37
C ALA A 228 -17.02 -20.75 15.80
N GLY A 229 -16.09 -21.69 15.98
CA GLY A 229 -16.26 -23.09 15.61
C GLY A 229 -17.40 -23.79 16.36
N ALA A 230 -17.51 -23.57 17.67
CA ALA A 230 -18.62 -24.12 18.46
C ALA A 230 -19.98 -23.54 18.02
N ILE A 231 -20.05 -22.24 17.76
CA ILE A 231 -21.24 -21.58 17.21
C ILE A 231 -21.59 -22.15 15.83
N PHE A 232 -20.60 -22.37 14.97
CA PHE A 232 -20.80 -22.97 13.65
C PHE A 232 -21.35 -24.40 13.74
N VAL A 233 -20.81 -25.25 14.62
CA VAL A 233 -21.34 -26.60 14.86
C VAL A 233 -22.79 -26.53 15.36
N ALA A 234 -23.10 -25.64 16.31
CA ALA A 234 -24.47 -25.46 16.79
C ALA A 234 -25.43 -25.01 15.66
N SER A 235 -24.99 -24.10 14.79
CA SER A 235 -25.74 -23.68 13.60
C SER A 235 -25.99 -24.82 12.62
N LEU A 236 -24.99 -25.69 12.38
CA LEU A 236 -25.16 -26.88 11.54
C LEU A 236 -26.15 -27.89 12.16
N VAL A 237 -26.08 -28.11 13.48
CA VAL A 237 -27.02 -28.98 14.19
C VAL A 237 -28.44 -28.43 14.10
N TYR A 238 -28.64 -27.13 14.29
CA TYR A 238 -29.94 -26.50 14.10
C TYR A 238 -30.44 -26.64 12.67
N ALA A 239 -29.59 -26.34 11.69
CA ALA A 239 -29.95 -26.42 10.27
C ALA A 239 -30.35 -27.85 9.86
N THR A 240 -29.70 -28.87 10.41
CA THR A 240 -29.95 -30.27 10.07
C THR A 240 -31.10 -30.90 10.86
N LEU A 241 -31.10 -30.79 12.19
CA LEU A 241 -32.03 -31.50 13.07
C LEU A 241 -33.34 -30.75 13.32
N VAL A 242 -33.33 -29.42 13.23
CA VAL A 242 -34.51 -28.58 13.50
C VAL A 242 -35.14 -28.07 12.21
N ALA A 243 -34.33 -27.53 11.29
CA ALA A 243 -34.83 -26.88 10.08
C ALA A 243 -34.89 -27.78 8.83
N GLY A 244 -34.32 -29.00 8.88
CA GLY A 244 -34.26 -29.90 7.72
C GLY A 244 -33.44 -29.37 6.52
N ASN A 245 -32.67 -28.30 6.70
CA ASN A 245 -31.94 -27.58 5.66
C ASN A 245 -30.50 -28.11 5.47
N VAL A 246 -30.38 -29.44 5.35
CA VAL A 246 -29.08 -30.13 5.28
C VAL A 246 -28.29 -29.73 4.03
N SER A 247 -28.98 -29.61 2.88
CA SER A 247 -28.34 -29.28 1.60
C SER A 247 -27.64 -27.91 1.64
N PHE A 248 -28.33 -26.88 2.13
CA PHE A 248 -27.74 -25.55 2.26
C PHE A 248 -26.56 -25.55 3.24
N ALA A 249 -26.72 -26.18 4.41
CA ALA A 249 -25.69 -26.20 5.45
C ALA A 249 -24.39 -26.87 4.96
N LEU A 250 -24.48 -28.03 4.30
CA LEU A 250 -23.33 -28.73 3.73
C LEU A 250 -22.72 -27.97 2.56
N THR A 251 -23.56 -27.36 1.71
CA THR A 251 -23.07 -26.57 0.57
C THR A 251 -22.37 -25.30 1.05
N ALA A 252 -22.89 -24.63 2.07
CA ALA A 252 -22.28 -23.47 2.72
C ALA A 252 -20.89 -23.80 3.27
N LEU A 253 -20.75 -24.94 3.98
CA LEU A 253 -19.46 -25.43 4.43
C LEU A 253 -18.51 -25.70 3.25
N LEU A 254 -18.99 -26.42 2.24
CA LEU A 254 -18.20 -26.77 1.06
C LEU A 254 -17.66 -25.52 0.35
N VAL A 255 -18.51 -24.54 0.05
CA VAL A 255 -18.08 -23.32 -0.65
C VAL A 255 -17.16 -22.45 0.20
N ALA A 256 -17.33 -22.44 1.53
CA ALA A 256 -16.40 -21.76 2.44
C ALA A 256 -15.01 -22.44 2.42
N VAL A 257 -14.97 -23.77 2.48
CA VAL A 257 -13.71 -24.55 2.39
C VAL A 257 -13.04 -24.34 1.04
N VAL A 258 -13.80 -24.36 -0.06
CA VAL A 258 -13.26 -24.08 -1.40
C VAL A 258 -12.68 -22.67 -1.48
N GLY A 259 -13.35 -21.65 -0.93
CA GLY A 259 -12.83 -20.29 -0.88
C GLY A 259 -11.53 -20.17 -0.06
N LEU A 260 -11.46 -20.83 1.10
CA LEU A 260 -10.27 -20.83 1.97
C LEU A 260 -9.12 -21.68 1.44
N SER A 261 -9.40 -22.64 0.54
CA SER A 261 -8.38 -23.53 -0.03
C SER A 261 -7.26 -22.77 -0.75
N VAL A 262 -7.49 -21.53 -1.16
CA VAL A 262 -6.48 -20.64 -1.75
C VAL A 262 -5.28 -20.42 -0.81
N TYR A 263 -5.44 -20.51 0.51
CA TYR A 263 -4.30 -20.45 1.45
C TYR A 263 -3.29 -21.57 1.26
N VAL A 264 -3.68 -22.71 0.68
CA VAL A 264 -2.78 -23.84 0.39
C VAL A 264 -1.67 -23.42 -0.60
N TYR A 265 -1.88 -22.36 -1.38
CA TYR A 265 -0.84 -21.74 -2.20
C TYR A 265 0.42 -21.39 -1.40
N LEU A 266 0.26 -20.84 -0.19
CA LEU A 266 1.38 -20.32 0.61
C LEU A 266 2.43 -21.40 0.93
N PRO A 267 2.10 -22.52 1.61
CA PRO A 267 3.09 -23.55 1.92
C PRO A 267 3.62 -24.26 0.68
N ILE A 268 2.77 -24.49 -0.34
CA ILE A 268 3.22 -25.10 -1.60
C ILE A 268 4.27 -24.22 -2.25
N ARG A 269 3.96 -22.93 -2.44
CA ARG A 269 4.85 -22.03 -3.16
C ARG A 269 6.10 -21.69 -2.38
N ALA A 270 6.00 -21.52 -1.06
CA ALA A 270 7.16 -21.31 -0.19
C ALA A 270 8.19 -22.45 -0.30
N GLY A 271 7.74 -23.69 -0.46
CA GLY A 271 8.61 -24.87 -0.63
C GLY A 271 9.41 -24.90 -1.94
N PHE A 272 9.07 -24.06 -2.92
CA PHE A 272 9.86 -23.87 -4.15
C PHE A 272 10.86 -22.71 -4.07
N HIS A 273 10.97 -22.05 -2.90
CA HIS A 273 11.87 -20.93 -2.64
C HIS A 273 11.82 -19.83 -3.74
N PRO A 274 10.65 -19.22 -3.99
CA PRO A 274 10.56 -18.11 -4.94
C PRO A 274 11.48 -16.96 -4.53
N PRO A 275 11.90 -16.09 -5.48
CA PRO A 275 12.79 -14.96 -5.18
C PRO A 275 12.28 -14.00 -4.10
N ILE A 276 10.95 -13.92 -3.95
CA ILE A 276 10.25 -13.19 -2.89
C ILE A 276 9.44 -14.21 -2.10
N ASN A 277 9.85 -14.52 -0.88
CA ASN A 277 9.27 -15.57 -0.04
C ASN A 277 9.12 -15.09 1.42
N GLU A 278 8.42 -13.98 1.62
CA GLU A 278 8.34 -13.35 2.94
C GLU A 278 7.69 -14.27 3.97
N GLY A 279 8.37 -14.42 5.12
CA GLY A 279 7.95 -15.30 6.21
C GLY A 279 8.17 -16.80 5.97
N GLU A 280 8.50 -17.22 4.74
CA GLU A 280 8.77 -18.61 4.34
C GLU A 280 7.82 -19.65 5.01
N PRO A 281 6.50 -19.62 4.71
CA PRO A 281 5.50 -20.46 5.39
C PRO A 281 5.53 -21.94 4.97
N THR A 282 6.67 -22.63 5.09
CA THR A 282 6.88 -24.03 4.63
C THR A 282 6.32 -25.10 5.58
N ASN A 283 5.91 -24.71 6.80
CA ASN A 283 5.32 -25.60 7.80
C ASN A 283 4.15 -24.90 8.53
N TRP A 284 3.40 -25.64 9.36
CA TRP A 284 2.22 -25.11 10.04
C TRP A 284 2.51 -23.93 10.96
N GLN A 285 3.64 -23.95 11.68
CA GLN A 285 4.00 -22.85 12.59
C GLN A 285 4.30 -21.58 11.81
N ALA A 286 5.10 -21.67 10.74
CA ALA A 286 5.43 -20.54 9.89
C ALA A 286 4.20 -20.01 9.12
N LEU A 287 3.34 -20.92 8.62
CA LEU A 287 2.07 -20.56 8.00
C LEU A 287 1.17 -19.81 8.98
N TRP A 288 1.00 -20.32 10.19
CA TRP A 288 0.21 -19.65 11.22
C TRP A 288 0.78 -18.27 11.54
N ALA A 289 2.10 -18.16 11.74
CA ALA A 289 2.78 -16.89 11.98
C ALA A 289 2.51 -15.87 10.86
N VAL A 290 2.60 -16.27 9.59
CA VAL A 290 2.26 -15.43 8.42
C VAL A 290 0.79 -15.01 8.42
N LEU A 291 -0.14 -15.94 8.64
CA LEU A 291 -1.58 -15.64 8.64
C LEU A 291 -1.98 -14.68 9.77
N THR A 292 -1.45 -14.90 10.99
CA THR A 292 -1.70 -14.04 12.15
C THR A 292 -0.77 -12.84 12.24
N ARG A 293 0.18 -12.69 11.30
CA ARG A 293 1.13 -11.58 11.21
C ARG A 293 1.99 -11.38 12.47
N GLN A 294 2.41 -12.47 13.11
CA GLN A 294 3.22 -12.44 14.35
C GLN A 294 4.55 -11.70 14.17
N GLN A 295 5.06 -11.66 12.94
CA GLN A 295 6.35 -11.05 12.59
C GLN A 295 6.40 -9.54 12.87
N TYR A 296 5.25 -8.85 12.93
CA TYR A 296 5.22 -7.40 13.18
C TYR A 296 5.21 -7.03 14.67
N GLY A 297 5.07 -8.00 15.58
CA GLY A 297 5.00 -7.72 17.02
C GLY A 297 3.93 -6.68 17.38
N LYS A 298 2.75 -6.77 16.76
CA LYS A 298 1.71 -5.75 16.89
C LYS A 298 1.30 -5.56 18.35
N PRO A 299 1.18 -4.31 18.82
CA PRO A 299 0.61 -4.06 20.14
C PRO A 299 -0.85 -4.50 20.15
N SER A 300 -1.36 -4.83 21.34
CA SER A 300 -2.78 -5.15 21.50
C SER A 300 -3.64 -3.98 20.99
N ILE A 301 -4.84 -4.28 20.48
CA ILE A 301 -5.83 -3.23 20.15
C ILE A 301 -6.22 -2.40 21.37
N PHE A 302 -5.92 -2.87 22.59
CA PHE A 302 -6.17 -2.16 23.85
C PHE A 302 -4.93 -1.46 24.41
N ASP A 303 -3.77 -1.56 23.76
CA ASP A 303 -2.54 -0.89 24.17
C ASP A 303 -2.46 0.53 23.59
N ASN A 304 -1.66 1.39 24.21
CA ASN A 304 -1.18 2.61 23.57
C ASN A 304 -0.06 2.25 22.57
N PRO A 305 -0.26 2.43 21.25
CA PRO A 305 0.71 2.04 20.23
C PRO A 305 1.91 2.99 20.14
N THR A 306 1.88 4.14 20.83
CA THR A 306 3.02 5.08 20.91
C THR A 306 4.02 4.72 22.00
N GLN A 307 3.71 3.71 22.81
CA GLN A 307 4.52 3.26 23.94
C GLN A 307 4.96 1.81 23.76
N ALA A 308 6.03 1.42 24.46
CA ALA A 308 6.44 0.03 24.50
C ALA A 308 5.32 -0.84 25.14
N PRO A 309 5.13 -2.09 24.68
CA PRO A 309 4.24 -3.03 25.35
C PRO A 309 4.71 -3.35 26.78
N GLY A 310 3.78 -3.66 27.69
CA GLY A 310 4.09 -4.16 29.04
C GLY A 310 3.54 -3.30 30.19
N LEU A 311 4.08 -3.52 31.40
CA LEU A 311 3.55 -3.02 32.68
C LEU A 311 3.48 -1.47 32.83
N GLY A 312 4.05 -0.71 31.90
CA GLY A 312 4.00 0.76 31.86
C GLY A 312 3.11 1.35 30.76
N ASN A 313 2.47 0.51 29.94
CA ASN A 313 1.63 0.96 28.84
C ASN A 313 0.31 1.55 29.39
N THR A 314 -0.03 2.76 28.97
CA THR A 314 -1.22 3.48 29.47
C THR A 314 -2.54 2.99 28.88
N GLY A 315 -2.50 2.07 27.91
CA GLY A 315 -3.66 1.54 27.22
C GLY A 315 -4.28 2.49 26.18
N HIS A 316 -5.23 1.95 25.43
CA HIS A 316 -5.98 2.64 24.38
C HIS A 316 -7.06 3.54 24.99
N THR A 317 -6.65 4.74 25.41
CA THR A 317 -7.55 5.70 26.05
C THR A 317 -8.52 6.38 25.06
N LEU A 318 -9.61 6.94 25.58
CA LEU A 318 -10.53 7.77 24.77
C LEU A 318 -9.85 9.00 24.14
N ALA A 319 -8.82 9.55 24.79
CA ALA A 319 -8.05 10.67 24.24
C ALA A 319 -7.25 10.24 23.00
N LEU A 320 -6.55 9.11 23.09
CA LEU A 320 -5.83 8.54 21.95
C LEU A 320 -6.80 8.16 20.82
N TYR A 321 -7.93 7.53 21.14
CA TYR A 321 -8.94 7.19 20.13
C TYR A 321 -9.52 8.44 19.43
N ARG A 322 -9.71 9.55 20.16
CA ARG A 322 -10.09 10.84 19.58
C ARG A 322 -9.01 11.37 18.62
N ASP A 323 -7.74 11.25 18.99
CA ASP A 323 -6.62 11.71 18.14
C ASP A 323 -6.52 10.84 16.87
N GLN A 324 -6.71 9.52 16.98
CA GLN A 324 -6.80 8.61 15.83
C GLN A 324 -8.02 8.91 14.93
N LEU A 325 -9.17 9.29 15.50
CA LEU A 325 -10.30 9.82 14.73
C LEU A 325 -9.97 11.14 14.04
N GLY A 326 -9.11 11.97 14.66
CA GLY A 326 -8.53 13.16 14.03
C GLY A 326 -7.79 12.85 12.73
N ASN A 327 -6.99 11.77 12.72
CA ASN A 327 -6.35 11.28 11.50
C ASN A 327 -7.38 10.91 10.41
N TYR A 328 -8.44 10.19 10.78
CA TYR A 328 -9.51 9.87 9.84
C TYR A 328 -10.20 11.13 9.29
N VAL A 329 -10.46 12.14 10.14
CA VAL A 329 -11.08 13.41 9.71
C VAL A 329 -10.17 14.17 8.74
N GLN A 330 -8.85 14.16 8.97
CA GLN A 330 -7.90 14.71 8.01
C GLN A 330 -7.99 13.99 6.66
N TYR A 331 -7.97 12.65 6.65
CA TYR A 331 -8.11 11.87 5.42
C TYR A 331 -9.44 12.13 4.71
N PHE A 332 -10.55 12.23 5.47
CA PHE A 332 -11.85 12.57 4.91
C PHE A 332 -11.83 13.96 4.24
N SER A 333 -11.05 14.92 4.78
CA SER A 333 -10.94 16.25 4.21
C SER A 333 -10.25 16.29 2.83
N TRP A 334 -9.40 15.32 2.54
CA TRP A 334 -8.70 15.21 1.25
C TRP A 334 -9.60 14.73 0.13
N GLN A 335 -10.71 14.06 0.44
CA GLN A 335 -11.43 13.25 -0.56
C GLN A 335 -12.06 14.07 -1.69
N PHE A 336 -12.38 15.34 -1.48
CA PHE A 336 -13.24 16.09 -2.41
C PHE A 336 -12.53 17.21 -3.17
N GLY A 337 -11.25 17.49 -2.90
CA GLY A 337 -10.54 18.60 -3.54
C GLY A 337 -9.08 18.78 -3.13
N HIS A 338 -8.31 17.70 -3.07
CA HIS A 338 -6.92 17.67 -2.58
C HIS A 338 -5.93 18.56 -3.37
N ASP A 339 -6.26 18.90 -4.62
CA ASP A 339 -5.48 19.82 -5.44
C ASP A 339 -5.62 21.29 -5.00
N TRP A 340 -6.63 21.62 -4.20
CA TRP A 340 -6.95 22.98 -3.79
C TRP A 340 -6.43 23.31 -2.39
N SER A 341 -6.59 24.57 -1.98
CA SER A 341 -6.12 25.06 -0.68
C SER A 341 -6.73 24.26 0.49
N GLU A 342 -6.01 24.16 1.61
CA GLU A 342 -6.51 23.46 2.80
C GLU A 342 -7.88 23.98 3.27
N LEU A 343 -8.10 25.30 3.20
CA LEU A 343 -9.40 25.89 3.54
C LEU A 343 -10.50 25.36 2.62
N THR A 344 -10.25 25.31 1.30
CA THR A 344 -11.18 24.76 0.33
C THR A 344 -11.45 23.28 0.60
N GLN A 345 -10.42 22.49 0.89
CA GLN A 345 -10.56 21.07 1.25
C GLN A 345 -11.50 20.89 2.45
N ARG A 346 -11.29 21.65 3.53
CA ARG A 346 -12.14 21.60 4.73
C ARG A 346 -13.58 22.02 4.43
N LEU A 347 -13.79 23.09 3.64
CA LEU A 347 -15.13 23.54 3.26
C LEU A 347 -15.87 22.48 2.43
N LEU A 348 -15.18 21.82 1.49
CA LEU A 348 -15.77 20.74 0.70
C LEU A 348 -16.05 19.50 1.56
N ALA A 349 -15.16 19.16 2.49
CA ALA A 349 -15.39 18.09 3.45
C ALA A 349 -16.68 18.32 4.24
N VAL A 350 -16.89 19.55 4.75
CA VAL A 350 -18.13 19.93 5.43
C VAL A 350 -19.34 19.83 4.49
N LEU A 351 -19.24 20.34 3.26
CA LEU A 351 -20.32 20.26 2.27
C LEU A 351 -20.74 18.81 2.00
N PHE A 352 -19.79 17.94 1.66
CA PHE A 352 -20.07 16.53 1.35
C PHE A 352 -20.45 15.73 2.60
N PHE A 353 -19.97 16.11 3.78
CA PHE A 353 -20.44 15.55 5.05
C PHE A 353 -21.91 15.91 5.31
N VAL A 354 -22.30 17.17 5.13
CA VAL A 354 -23.70 17.61 5.32
C VAL A 354 -24.62 16.95 4.30
N VAL A 355 -24.23 16.93 3.01
CA VAL A 355 -25.03 16.27 1.96
C VAL A 355 -25.15 14.76 2.23
N GLY A 356 -24.05 14.09 2.59
CA GLY A 356 -24.09 12.68 2.98
C GLY A 356 -24.96 12.43 4.22
N GLY A 357 -24.90 13.31 5.22
CA GLY A 357 -25.76 13.26 6.41
C GLY A 357 -27.25 13.41 6.09
N VAL A 358 -27.61 14.35 5.21
CA VAL A 358 -28.98 14.47 4.67
C VAL A 358 -29.40 13.18 3.98
N GLY A 359 -28.49 12.58 3.19
CA GLY A 359 -28.72 11.30 2.54
C GLY A 359 -28.98 10.16 3.52
N ALA A 360 -28.15 10.02 4.55
CA ALA A 360 -28.34 9.04 5.61
C ALA A 360 -29.69 9.22 6.32
N LEU A 361 -30.05 10.46 6.68
CA LEU A 361 -31.34 10.76 7.30
C LEU A 361 -32.52 10.43 6.37
N ARG A 362 -32.41 10.72 5.06
CA ARG A 362 -33.46 10.38 4.10
C ARG A 362 -33.57 8.87 3.91
N HIS A 363 -32.44 8.16 3.87
CA HIS A 363 -32.40 6.69 3.79
C HIS A 363 -33.12 6.07 4.98
N TRP A 364 -32.83 6.50 6.22
CA TRP A 364 -33.51 6.05 7.43
C TRP A 364 -35.02 6.28 7.44
N LYS A 365 -35.48 7.37 6.82
CA LYS A 365 -36.92 7.66 6.69
C LYS A 365 -37.60 6.80 5.63
N ALA A 366 -36.88 6.43 4.57
CA ALA A 366 -37.44 5.73 3.42
C ALA A 366 -37.41 4.20 3.57
N ASP A 367 -36.33 3.66 4.15
CA ASP A 367 -36.14 2.23 4.38
C ASP A 367 -35.20 2.02 5.57
N LYS A 368 -35.78 1.71 6.73
CA LYS A 368 -35.04 1.57 8.00
C LYS A 368 -34.08 0.38 7.99
N ARG A 369 -34.44 -0.72 7.33
CA ARG A 369 -33.65 -1.96 7.34
C ARG A 369 -32.38 -1.78 6.53
N SER A 370 -32.49 -1.30 5.30
CA SER A 370 -31.29 -1.04 4.49
C SER A 370 -30.48 0.15 5.00
N ALA A 371 -31.11 1.16 5.61
CA ALA A 371 -30.41 2.26 6.28
C ALA A 371 -29.62 1.80 7.51
N LEU A 372 -30.19 0.92 8.35
CA LEU A 372 -29.48 0.32 9.47
C LEU A 372 -28.26 -0.47 8.99
N ALA A 373 -28.44 -1.28 7.93
CA ALA A 373 -27.35 -2.05 7.35
C ALA A 373 -26.22 -1.13 6.86
N MET A 374 -26.55 -0.12 6.04
CA MET A 374 -25.57 0.85 5.55
C MET A 374 -24.89 1.63 6.70
N THR A 375 -25.63 1.99 7.74
CA THR A 375 -25.08 2.68 8.93
C THR A 375 -24.05 1.81 9.65
N ILE A 376 -24.34 0.53 9.84
CA ILE A 376 -23.40 -0.44 10.43
C ILE A 376 -22.17 -0.62 9.53
N LEU A 377 -22.34 -0.61 8.21
CA LEU A 377 -21.21 -0.70 7.27
C LEU A 377 -20.27 0.50 7.39
N VAL A 378 -20.82 1.71 7.32
CA VAL A 378 -20.04 2.95 7.44
C VAL A 378 -19.40 3.04 8.82
N PHE A 379 -20.12 2.62 9.88
CA PHE A 379 -19.55 2.51 11.22
C PHE A 379 -18.38 1.54 11.28
N THR A 380 -18.51 0.37 10.64
CA THR A 380 -17.47 -0.66 10.60
C THR A 380 -16.22 -0.16 9.90
N PHE A 381 -16.36 0.44 8.71
CA PHE A 381 -15.23 0.95 7.92
C PHE A 381 -14.69 2.31 8.39
N THR A 382 -15.31 2.93 9.40
CA THR A 382 -14.87 4.21 9.98
C THR A 382 -14.45 4.01 11.42
N PHE A 383 -15.40 4.00 12.36
CA PHE A 383 -15.13 4.04 13.79
C PHE A 383 -14.54 2.73 14.30
N ALA A 384 -15.16 1.59 13.97
CA ALA A 384 -14.65 0.30 14.43
C ALA A 384 -13.26 -0.01 13.83
N LEU A 385 -13.04 0.38 12.57
CA LEU A 385 -11.75 0.19 11.91
C LEU A 385 -10.66 1.11 12.49
N VAL A 386 -10.96 2.37 12.81
CA VAL A 386 -10.00 3.25 13.53
C VAL A 386 -9.59 2.61 14.85
N PHE A 387 -10.56 2.09 15.62
CA PHE A 387 -10.28 1.43 16.88
C PHE A 387 -9.41 0.17 16.68
N TYR A 388 -9.80 -0.69 15.74
CA TYR A 388 -9.12 -1.96 15.48
C TYR A 388 -7.70 -1.80 14.94
N LEU A 389 -7.47 -0.82 14.06
CA LEU A 389 -6.14 -0.58 13.50
C LEU A 389 -5.17 -0.03 14.54
N ASN A 390 -5.70 0.68 15.56
CA ASN A 390 -4.95 1.22 16.70
C ASN A 390 -3.61 1.84 16.27
N PHE A 391 -3.65 2.72 15.26
CA PHE A 391 -2.45 3.36 14.73
C PHE A 391 -1.81 4.32 15.73
N LYS A 392 -0.53 4.58 15.53
CA LYS A 392 0.15 5.75 16.12
C LYS A 392 -0.47 7.07 15.63
N TYR A 393 0.07 8.20 16.05
CA TYR A 393 -0.33 9.49 15.48
C TYR A 393 -0.11 9.50 13.96
N GLY A 394 -0.98 10.21 13.22
CA GLY A 394 -0.86 10.32 11.77
C GLY A 394 0.48 10.93 11.38
N PHE A 395 0.98 10.64 10.18
CA PHE A 395 2.31 11.09 9.76
C PHE A 395 2.43 12.62 9.79
N SER A 396 1.41 13.36 9.35
CA SER A 396 1.40 14.83 9.31
C SER A 396 0.65 15.53 10.45
N LEU A 397 0.03 14.79 11.37
CA LEU A 397 -0.68 15.36 12.53
C LEU A 397 0.11 15.16 13.81
N HIS A 398 -0.07 16.03 14.81
CA HIS A 398 0.65 16.01 16.09
C HIS A 398 2.16 16.26 15.98
N GLY A 399 2.59 17.20 15.13
CA GLY A 399 4.02 17.50 14.91
C GLY A 399 4.78 18.00 16.15
N ASP A 400 4.10 18.23 17.28
CA ASP A 400 4.69 18.45 18.60
C ASP A 400 5.26 17.18 19.23
N GLN A 401 4.88 15.99 18.74
CA GLN A 401 5.33 14.70 19.24
C GLN A 401 6.62 14.22 18.55
N PRO A 402 7.41 13.35 19.21
CA PRO A 402 8.59 12.75 18.58
C PRO A 402 8.21 11.85 17.40
N SER A 403 9.01 11.83 16.34
CA SER A 403 8.75 11.02 15.12
C SER A 403 8.47 9.54 15.38
N ALA A 404 9.08 8.93 16.40
CA ALA A 404 8.83 7.54 16.78
C ALA A 404 7.39 7.27 17.25
N ALA A 405 6.65 8.31 17.66
CA ALA A 405 5.26 8.27 18.05
C ALA A 405 4.28 8.44 16.87
N HIS A 406 4.79 8.56 15.64
CA HIS A 406 3.98 8.67 14.43
C HIS A 406 4.06 7.39 13.58
N GLU A 407 3.05 7.22 12.73
CA GLU A 407 3.13 6.33 11.59
C GLU A 407 4.19 6.81 10.59
N VAL A 408 4.85 5.86 9.92
CA VAL A 408 5.89 6.16 8.91
C VAL A 408 5.34 6.81 7.64
N ARG A 409 4.03 6.70 7.42
CA ARG A 409 3.30 7.32 6.31
C ARG A 409 1.82 7.44 6.61
N GLU A 410 1.12 8.21 5.79
CA GLU A 410 -0.32 8.31 5.86
C GLU A 410 -1.01 6.98 5.53
N ARG A 411 -2.11 6.71 6.23
CA ARG A 411 -2.81 5.40 6.22
C ARG A 411 -4.23 5.51 5.67
N ASP A 412 -4.51 6.52 4.85
CA ASP A 412 -5.83 6.82 4.28
C ASP A 412 -6.40 5.64 3.45
N TYR A 413 -5.56 4.89 2.75
CA TYR A 413 -5.95 3.72 1.96
C TYR A 413 -6.62 2.59 2.77
N PHE A 414 -6.41 2.51 4.09
CA PHE A 414 -7.17 1.58 4.93
C PHE A 414 -8.66 1.93 4.98
N PHE A 415 -9.00 3.21 4.77
CA PHE A 415 -10.36 3.75 4.82
C PHE A 415 -11.00 3.91 3.44
N ILE A 416 -10.37 3.39 2.38
CA ILE A 416 -10.85 3.49 0.98
C ILE A 416 -12.34 3.11 0.83
N CYS A 417 -12.79 2.07 1.54
CA CYS A 417 -14.17 1.63 1.50
C CYS A 417 -15.12 2.63 2.19
N SER A 418 -14.69 3.29 3.27
CA SER A 418 -15.50 4.32 3.92
C SER A 418 -15.78 5.50 2.99
N PHE A 419 -14.74 5.98 2.29
CA PHE A 419 -14.87 7.08 1.33
C PHE A 419 -15.79 6.71 0.16
N ALA A 420 -15.66 5.49 -0.37
CA ALA A 420 -16.54 4.99 -1.42
C ALA A 420 -18.01 4.88 -0.95
N LEU A 421 -18.25 4.31 0.24
CA LEU A 421 -19.60 4.16 0.78
C LEU A 421 -20.27 5.49 1.08
N TRP A 422 -19.51 6.48 1.55
CA TRP A 422 -20.03 7.82 1.78
C TRP A 422 -20.63 8.44 0.51
N GLY A 423 -20.06 8.15 -0.67
CA GLY A 423 -20.58 8.58 -1.96
C GLY A 423 -22.01 8.10 -2.25
N ILE A 424 -22.41 6.91 -1.76
CA ILE A 424 -23.80 6.42 -1.90
C ILE A 424 -24.77 7.32 -1.13
N TRP A 425 -24.43 7.67 0.12
CA TRP A 425 -25.24 8.61 0.91
C TRP A 425 -25.21 10.02 0.33
N VAL A 426 -24.10 10.47 -0.25
CA VAL A 426 -24.08 11.75 -1.00
C VAL A 426 -25.07 11.70 -2.16
N GLY A 427 -25.13 10.60 -2.94
CA GLY A 427 -26.11 10.43 -4.00
C GLY A 427 -27.56 10.50 -3.50
N ILE A 428 -27.85 9.87 -2.35
CA ILE A 428 -29.17 9.95 -1.69
C ILE A 428 -29.46 11.36 -1.17
N GLY A 429 -28.47 12.06 -0.63
CA GLY A 429 -28.59 13.43 -0.14
C GLY A 429 -28.90 14.42 -1.27
N LEU A 430 -28.19 14.29 -2.40
CA LEU A 430 -28.48 15.08 -3.59
C LEU A 430 -29.90 14.80 -4.10
N ALA A 431 -30.35 13.55 -4.11
CA ALA A 431 -31.73 13.20 -4.45
C ALA A 431 -32.76 13.85 -3.50
N ALA A 432 -32.48 13.87 -2.18
CA ALA A 432 -33.37 14.52 -1.22
C ALA A 432 -33.46 16.03 -1.46
N ILE A 433 -32.35 16.69 -1.79
CA ILE A 433 -32.35 18.13 -2.12
C ILE A 433 -33.09 18.37 -3.44
N MET A 434 -32.91 17.50 -4.44
CA MET A 434 -33.69 17.55 -5.68
C MET A 434 -35.19 17.42 -5.42
N GLU A 435 -35.60 16.57 -4.48
CA GLU A 435 -36.99 16.40 -4.05
C GLU A 435 -37.54 17.73 -3.53
N TRP A 436 -36.84 18.38 -2.60
CA TRP A 436 -37.24 19.66 -2.02
C TRP A 436 -37.32 20.78 -3.07
N LEU A 437 -36.36 20.84 -4.00
CA LEU A 437 -36.41 21.79 -5.13
C LEU A 437 -37.62 21.51 -6.04
N SER A 438 -37.96 20.23 -6.24
CA SER A 438 -39.12 19.82 -7.03
C SER A 438 -40.44 20.28 -6.39
N GLU A 439 -40.51 20.34 -5.06
CA GLU A 439 -41.69 20.81 -4.33
C GLU A 439 -41.91 22.33 -4.48
N LEU A 440 -40.83 23.12 -4.55
CA LEU A 440 -40.91 24.57 -4.74
C LEU A 440 -41.58 24.95 -6.07
N VAL A 441 -41.41 24.13 -7.11
CA VAL A 441 -41.99 24.37 -8.45
C VAL A 441 -43.30 23.61 -8.69
N ARG A 442 -43.88 23.01 -7.64
CA ARG A 442 -45.13 22.24 -7.74
C ARG A 442 -46.30 23.06 -8.30
N GLY A 443 -46.37 24.34 -7.98
CA GLY A 443 -47.42 25.24 -8.47
C GLY A 443 -47.33 25.56 -9.96
N SER A 444 -46.12 25.63 -10.52
CA SER A 444 -45.89 25.98 -11.93
C SER A 444 -45.75 24.77 -12.86
N GLN A 445 -45.44 23.58 -12.31
CA GLN A 445 -45.26 22.35 -13.07
C GLN A 445 -46.01 21.18 -12.43
N PRO A 446 -47.21 20.82 -12.91
CA PRO A 446 -48.02 19.77 -12.30
C PRO A 446 -47.47 18.35 -12.56
N ASN A 447 -46.66 18.15 -13.61
CA ASN A 447 -46.09 16.84 -13.93
C ASN A 447 -44.90 16.52 -13.00
N GLU A 448 -45.09 15.58 -12.09
CA GLU A 448 -44.09 15.15 -11.11
C GLU A 448 -42.74 14.76 -11.73
N THR A 449 -42.75 13.98 -12.81
CA THR A 449 -41.50 13.55 -13.47
C THR A 449 -40.73 14.73 -14.02
N ARG A 450 -41.43 15.74 -14.56
CA ARG A 450 -40.78 16.99 -15.03
C ARG A 450 -40.24 17.85 -13.89
N ARG A 451 -40.87 17.84 -12.70
CA ARG A 451 -40.36 18.59 -11.54
C ARG A 451 -38.97 18.13 -11.12
N TRP A 452 -38.74 16.81 -11.11
CA TRP A 452 -37.43 16.25 -10.80
C TRP A 452 -36.32 16.70 -11.76
N ILE A 453 -36.65 16.94 -13.03
CA ILE A 453 -35.68 17.41 -14.03
C ILE A 453 -35.10 18.78 -13.64
N TYR A 454 -35.90 19.68 -13.08
CA TYR A 454 -35.42 20.99 -12.62
C TYR A 454 -34.38 20.91 -11.50
N GLY A 455 -34.39 19.83 -10.71
CA GLY A 455 -33.36 19.59 -9.69
C GLY A 455 -32.07 18.99 -10.23
N THR A 456 -32.07 18.37 -11.43
CA THR A 456 -30.90 17.64 -11.94
C THR A 456 -29.63 18.49 -12.14
N PRO A 457 -29.66 19.81 -12.40
CA PRO A 457 -28.44 20.62 -12.43
C PRO A 457 -27.63 20.58 -11.12
N LEU A 458 -28.28 20.34 -9.96
CA LEU A 458 -27.61 20.18 -8.67
C LEU A 458 -26.58 19.03 -8.67
N LEU A 459 -26.82 18.00 -9.49
CA LEU A 459 -25.94 16.84 -9.58
C LEU A 459 -24.54 17.18 -10.10
N ALA A 460 -24.34 18.36 -10.70
CA ALA A 460 -23.02 18.85 -11.06
C ALA A 460 -22.07 19.00 -9.85
N ILE A 461 -22.60 19.12 -8.62
CA ILE A 461 -21.80 19.09 -7.38
C ILE A 461 -20.97 17.80 -7.28
N ALA A 462 -21.48 16.67 -7.79
CA ALA A 462 -20.75 15.41 -7.79
C ALA A 462 -19.49 15.40 -8.68
N LEU A 463 -19.34 16.39 -9.57
CA LEU A 463 -18.15 16.55 -10.41
C LEU A 463 -17.00 17.30 -9.71
N ILE A 464 -17.23 17.84 -8.51
CA ILE A 464 -16.21 18.57 -7.76
C ILE A 464 -14.97 17.69 -7.47
N PRO A 465 -15.07 16.46 -6.94
CA PRO A 465 -13.90 15.64 -6.65
C PRO A 465 -13.14 15.24 -7.92
N LEU A 466 -13.85 15.04 -9.04
CA LEU A 466 -13.23 14.81 -10.35
C LEU A 466 -12.33 15.98 -10.77
N ALA A 467 -12.76 17.22 -10.55
CA ALA A 467 -11.98 18.40 -10.90
C ALA A 467 -10.89 18.72 -9.86
N GLY A 468 -11.20 18.51 -8.58
CA GLY A 468 -10.37 18.89 -7.43
C GLY A 468 -9.31 17.87 -7.03
N ASN A 469 -9.30 16.66 -7.59
CA ASN A 469 -8.28 15.64 -7.31
C ASN A 469 -7.44 15.23 -8.53
N ARG A 470 -7.70 15.81 -9.71
CA ARG A 470 -7.14 15.36 -11.00
C ARG A 470 -5.61 15.39 -11.07
N LEU A 471 -4.95 16.29 -10.33
CA LEU A 471 -3.49 16.42 -10.34
C LEU A 471 -2.85 15.46 -9.35
N THR A 472 -3.34 15.42 -8.12
CA THR A 472 -2.73 14.63 -7.04
C THR A 472 -3.12 13.15 -7.07
N ALA A 473 -4.31 12.80 -7.54
CA ALA A 473 -4.73 11.40 -7.69
C ALA A 473 -4.05 10.71 -8.88
N SER A 474 -3.77 11.47 -9.96
CA SER A 474 -3.13 10.93 -11.16
C SER A 474 -1.71 10.42 -10.89
N ARG A 475 -1.38 9.29 -11.51
CA ARG A 475 -0.02 8.73 -11.56
C ARG A 475 0.51 8.65 -12.99
N LYS A 476 -0.16 9.35 -13.92
CA LYS A 476 0.27 9.47 -15.31
C LYS A 476 1.72 9.97 -15.38
N SER A 477 2.52 9.26 -16.15
CA SER A 477 3.94 9.56 -16.39
C SER A 477 4.80 9.50 -15.14
N GLU A 478 4.38 8.81 -14.07
CA GLU A 478 5.23 8.60 -12.89
C GLU A 478 6.06 7.32 -13.05
N THR A 479 7.38 7.49 -13.16
CA THR A 479 8.36 6.39 -13.35
C THR A 479 9.46 6.38 -12.28
N LEU A 480 9.44 7.32 -11.32
CA LEU A 480 10.57 7.58 -10.43
C LEU A 480 11.03 6.35 -9.64
N ALA A 481 10.13 5.53 -9.10
CA ALA A 481 10.51 4.35 -8.33
C ALA A 481 11.30 3.34 -9.17
N ARG A 482 10.83 3.07 -10.40
CA ARG A 482 11.48 2.19 -11.37
C ARG A 482 12.84 2.74 -11.80
N ASP A 483 12.89 4.03 -12.09
CA ASP A 483 14.10 4.71 -12.55
C ASP A 483 15.16 4.82 -11.44
N PHE A 484 14.73 5.09 -10.20
CA PHE A 484 15.60 5.05 -9.02
C PHE A 484 16.21 3.67 -8.79
N ALA A 485 15.41 2.60 -8.90
CA ALA A 485 15.92 1.23 -8.77
C ALA A 485 16.99 0.93 -9.82
N TYR A 486 16.76 1.31 -11.07
CA TYR A 486 17.75 1.18 -12.13
C TYR A 486 19.03 1.97 -11.79
N ASP A 487 18.90 3.26 -11.46
CA ASP A 487 20.03 4.15 -11.19
C ASP A 487 20.87 3.68 -9.98
N LEU A 488 20.21 3.21 -8.92
CA LEU A 488 20.87 2.63 -7.76
C LEU A 488 21.62 1.34 -8.12
N LEU A 489 21.00 0.40 -8.85
CA LEU A 489 21.69 -0.82 -9.31
C LEU A 489 22.89 -0.49 -10.21
N GLN A 490 22.77 0.52 -11.08
CA GLN A 490 23.90 0.93 -11.92
C GLN A 490 25.01 1.65 -11.16
N SER A 491 24.81 2.02 -9.90
CA SER A 491 25.87 2.55 -9.03
C SER A 491 26.83 1.45 -8.55
N VAL A 492 26.37 0.20 -8.56
CA VAL A 492 27.06 -0.96 -7.99
C VAL A 492 27.81 -1.72 -9.07
N GLU A 493 29.08 -2.06 -8.82
CA GLU A 493 29.86 -2.89 -9.73
C GLU A 493 29.29 -4.32 -9.87
N PRO A 494 29.47 -4.99 -11.02
CA PRO A 494 29.05 -6.36 -11.25
C PRO A 494 29.38 -7.32 -10.13
N TYR A 495 28.40 -8.17 -9.81
CA TYR A 495 28.42 -9.11 -8.68
C TYR A 495 28.52 -8.47 -7.30
N GLY A 496 28.33 -7.15 -7.18
CA GLY A 496 28.40 -6.46 -5.89
C GLY A 496 27.33 -6.89 -4.89
N VAL A 497 27.61 -6.67 -3.62
CA VAL A 497 26.64 -6.73 -2.53
C VAL A 497 26.20 -5.30 -2.20
N LEU A 498 24.90 -5.03 -2.22
CA LEU A 498 24.32 -3.73 -1.91
C LEU A 498 23.51 -3.80 -0.62
N VAL A 499 23.95 -3.06 0.40
CA VAL A 499 23.23 -2.87 1.65
C VAL A 499 22.20 -1.75 1.49
N THR A 500 20.93 -2.03 1.79
CA THR A 500 19.78 -1.11 1.62
C THR A 500 18.96 -0.96 2.90
N ALA A 501 18.11 0.07 2.97
CA ALA A 501 17.24 0.31 4.12
C ALA A 501 15.76 0.41 3.70
N GLY A 502 14.92 -0.41 4.32
CA GLY A 502 13.47 -0.28 4.18
C GLY A 502 12.91 -0.52 2.77
N ASP A 503 11.62 -0.20 2.66
CA ASP A 503 10.74 -0.61 1.57
C ASP A 503 10.99 0.18 0.28
N ASN A 504 11.17 1.50 0.40
CA ASN A 504 11.32 2.42 -0.74
C ASN A 504 12.63 2.24 -1.51
N ASP A 505 13.62 1.58 -0.90
CA ASP A 505 14.82 1.14 -1.58
C ASP A 505 14.62 -0.25 -2.18
N THR A 506 14.19 -1.19 -1.35
CA THR A 506 14.38 -2.62 -1.61
C THR A 506 13.32 -3.17 -2.55
N PHE A 507 12.07 -2.76 -2.39
CA PHE A 507 10.99 -3.28 -3.22
C PHE A 507 11.13 -2.84 -4.68
N PRO A 508 11.46 -1.57 -5.01
CA PRO A 508 11.76 -1.19 -6.38
C PRO A 508 12.94 -1.97 -6.99
N LEU A 509 13.96 -2.29 -6.19
CA LEU A 509 15.09 -3.11 -6.64
C LEU A 509 14.67 -4.55 -6.94
N TRP A 510 13.84 -5.17 -6.10
CA TRP A 510 13.27 -6.50 -6.40
C TRP A 510 12.43 -6.47 -7.68
N TYR A 511 11.62 -5.44 -7.89
CA TYR A 511 10.89 -5.26 -9.16
C TYR A 511 11.86 -5.18 -10.35
N ALA A 512 12.88 -4.32 -10.28
CA ALA A 512 13.85 -4.15 -11.37
C ALA A 512 14.60 -5.46 -11.68
N GLN A 513 14.97 -6.23 -10.66
CA GLN A 513 15.67 -7.51 -10.82
C GLN A 513 14.76 -8.62 -11.34
N GLU A 514 13.60 -8.84 -10.71
CA GLU A 514 12.76 -10.00 -10.99
C GLU A 514 11.86 -9.81 -12.22
N VAL A 515 11.36 -8.59 -12.45
CA VAL A 515 10.42 -8.30 -13.54
C VAL A 515 11.14 -7.79 -14.79
N GLU A 516 12.08 -6.87 -14.63
CA GLU A 516 12.79 -6.25 -15.75
C GLU A 516 14.15 -6.90 -16.07
N GLY A 517 14.63 -7.83 -15.23
CA GLY A 517 15.91 -8.51 -15.43
C GLY A 517 17.13 -7.58 -15.33
N ILE A 518 17.00 -6.45 -14.62
CA ILE A 518 18.06 -5.46 -14.48
C ILE A 518 18.99 -5.90 -13.35
N ARG A 519 20.28 -6.10 -13.68
CA ARG A 519 21.35 -6.32 -12.68
C ARG A 519 21.03 -7.40 -11.63
N GLN A 520 20.51 -8.54 -12.09
CA GLN A 520 20.24 -9.71 -11.24
C GLN A 520 21.53 -10.30 -10.62
N ASP A 521 22.71 -9.89 -11.11
CA ASP A 521 24.02 -10.22 -10.56
C ASP A 521 24.29 -9.56 -9.20
N VAL A 522 23.60 -8.47 -8.86
CA VAL A 522 23.78 -7.74 -7.60
C VAL A 522 22.98 -8.42 -6.48
N THR A 523 23.63 -8.69 -5.35
CA THR A 523 22.94 -9.22 -4.15
C THR A 523 22.49 -8.07 -3.26
N ILE A 524 21.21 -8.04 -2.90
CA ILE A 524 20.63 -7.02 -2.01
C ILE A 524 20.60 -7.58 -0.58
N VAL A 525 21.08 -6.79 0.36
CA VAL A 525 21.00 -7.06 1.81
C VAL A 525 20.25 -5.91 2.47
N ASN A 526 18.97 -6.11 2.74
CA ASN A 526 18.11 -5.14 3.42
C ASN A 526 18.30 -5.25 4.93
N LEU A 527 18.60 -4.12 5.60
CA LEU A 527 18.85 -4.08 7.04
C LEU A 527 17.63 -4.51 7.88
N SER A 528 16.43 -4.04 7.55
CA SER A 528 15.21 -4.38 8.28
C SER A 528 14.89 -5.87 8.18
N LEU A 529 15.01 -6.44 6.99
CA LEU A 529 14.72 -7.86 6.72
C LEU A 529 15.83 -8.77 7.25
N ALA A 530 17.09 -8.32 7.30
CA ALA A 530 18.22 -9.05 7.88
C ALA A 530 18.08 -9.36 9.39
N ASN A 531 17.08 -8.75 10.05
CA ASN A 531 16.67 -9.14 11.40
C ASN A 531 15.80 -10.41 11.45
N THR A 532 15.37 -10.96 10.31
CA THR A 532 14.43 -12.09 10.24
C THR A 532 15.10 -13.37 9.72
N ASP A 533 14.78 -14.52 10.32
CA ASP A 533 15.43 -15.81 9.97
C ASP A 533 15.18 -16.22 8.51
N TRP A 534 13.95 -15.99 8.01
CA TRP A 534 13.55 -16.37 6.66
C TRP A 534 14.36 -15.61 5.60
N TYR A 535 14.64 -14.32 5.84
CA TYR A 535 15.37 -13.51 4.88
C TYR A 535 16.83 -13.92 4.79
N LEU A 536 17.45 -14.29 5.93
CA LEU A 536 18.82 -14.80 5.94
C LEU A 536 18.97 -16.08 5.13
N ARG A 537 18.02 -17.03 5.25
CA ARG A 537 17.98 -18.22 4.39
C ARG A 537 17.74 -17.86 2.93
N GLN A 538 16.83 -16.91 2.65
CA GLN A 538 16.53 -16.48 1.28
C GLN A 538 17.77 -15.92 0.57
N ILE A 539 18.52 -15.02 1.22
CA ILE A 539 19.74 -14.45 0.59
C ILE A 539 20.89 -15.45 0.51
N GLN A 540 20.97 -16.41 1.44
CA GLN A 540 21.98 -17.47 1.42
C GLN A 540 21.72 -18.49 0.29
N HIS A 541 20.46 -18.81 0.01
CA HIS A 541 20.05 -19.74 -1.05
C HIS A 541 19.90 -19.09 -2.43
N ARG A 542 19.96 -17.76 -2.51
CA ARG A 542 19.77 -17.04 -3.77
C ARG A 542 20.91 -17.36 -4.74
N PRO A 543 20.62 -17.92 -5.93
CA PRO A 543 21.66 -18.21 -6.91
C PRO A 543 22.25 -16.91 -7.49
N ILE A 544 23.56 -16.95 -7.78
CA ILE A 544 24.23 -15.84 -8.47
C ILE A 544 23.92 -15.94 -9.97
N VAL A 545 23.28 -14.91 -10.52
CA VAL A 545 23.00 -14.80 -11.96
C VAL A 545 24.23 -14.24 -12.67
N PRO A 546 24.67 -14.82 -13.81
CA PRO A 546 25.78 -14.27 -14.59
C PRO A 546 25.54 -12.82 -15.03
N PHE A 547 26.56 -11.98 -14.91
CA PHE A 547 26.49 -10.59 -15.35
C PHE A 547 26.37 -10.48 -16.88
N ASP A 548 25.27 -9.89 -17.35
CA ASP A 548 25.04 -9.62 -18.77
C ASP A 548 25.62 -8.24 -19.17
N SER A 549 26.85 -8.25 -19.67
CA SER A 549 27.52 -7.03 -20.14
C SER A 549 26.84 -6.35 -21.34
N THR A 550 25.98 -7.06 -22.10
CA THR A 550 25.32 -6.50 -23.29
C THR A 550 24.20 -5.54 -22.91
N LYS A 551 23.52 -5.81 -21.79
CA LYS A 551 22.45 -4.97 -21.23
C LYS A 551 22.95 -3.90 -20.26
N ALA A 552 24.16 -4.06 -19.74
CA ALA A 552 24.75 -3.09 -18.82
C ALA A 552 25.21 -1.79 -19.53
N PRO A 553 25.23 -0.64 -18.82
CA PRO A 553 25.80 0.60 -19.35
C PRO A 553 27.27 0.48 -19.75
N ALA A 554 27.74 1.36 -20.65
CA ALA A 554 29.09 1.33 -21.20
C ALA A 554 30.20 1.32 -20.13
N ILE A 555 29.95 1.89 -18.96
CA ILE A 555 30.89 1.94 -17.82
C ILE A 555 31.24 0.56 -17.22
N TYR A 556 30.53 -0.50 -17.63
CA TYR A 556 30.76 -1.88 -17.21
C TYR A 556 31.20 -2.81 -18.35
N ARG A 557 31.21 -2.32 -19.60
CA ARG A 557 31.58 -3.10 -20.79
C ARG A 557 33.09 -3.14 -20.98
N GLY A 558 33.56 -4.10 -21.78
CA GLY A 558 34.96 -4.17 -22.20
C GLY A 558 35.96 -4.65 -21.13
N ARG A 559 35.48 -5.08 -19.96
CA ARG A 559 36.28 -5.79 -18.95
C ARG A 559 35.61 -7.08 -18.54
N GLN A 560 36.42 -8.09 -18.18
CA GLN A 560 35.91 -9.31 -17.57
C GLN A 560 35.64 -9.07 -16.08
N TRP A 561 34.53 -9.62 -15.62
CA TRP A 561 34.09 -9.57 -14.23
C TRP A 561 34.11 -11.00 -13.68
N PRO A 562 34.97 -11.31 -12.71
CA PRO A 562 35.03 -12.65 -12.15
C PRO A 562 33.73 -12.93 -11.39
N MET A 563 33.03 -14.00 -11.78
CA MET A 563 31.85 -14.47 -11.06
C MET A 563 32.30 -15.02 -9.71
N PRO A 564 31.72 -14.56 -8.58
CA PRO A 564 32.08 -15.09 -7.27
C PRO A 564 31.65 -16.54 -7.12
N ALA A 565 32.40 -17.28 -6.30
CA ALA A 565 32.13 -18.67 -5.98
C ALA A 565 31.81 -18.83 -4.50
N GLY A 566 30.93 -19.79 -4.20
CA GLY A 566 30.50 -20.09 -2.83
C GLY A 566 29.35 -19.22 -2.33
N PRO A 567 28.91 -19.46 -1.07
CA PRO A 567 27.80 -18.74 -0.47
C PRO A 567 28.15 -17.29 -0.11
N LEU A 568 27.12 -16.49 0.17
CA LEU A 568 27.27 -15.10 0.62
C LEU A 568 27.91 -15.02 2.02
N MET A 569 27.56 -15.94 2.91
CA MET A 569 28.12 -16.04 4.27
C MET A 569 28.63 -17.45 4.54
N SER A 570 29.61 -17.56 5.42
CA SER A 570 30.19 -18.81 5.90
C SER A 570 29.29 -19.55 6.89
N TYR A 571 28.27 -18.88 7.42
CA TYR A 571 27.28 -19.48 8.31
C TYR A 571 26.45 -20.57 7.63
N SER A 572 26.26 -21.66 8.36
CA SER A 572 25.24 -22.67 8.08
C SER A 572 23.85 -22.18 8.48
N ASP A 573 22.79 -22.80 7.95
CA ASP A 573 21.41 -22.50 8.33
C ASP A 573 21.16 -22.61 9.84
N GLN A 574 21.82 -23.57 10.50
CA GLN A 574 21.74 -23.74 11.95
C GLN A 574 22.39 -22.57 12.71
N GLN A 575 23.51 -22.05 12.21
CA GLN A 575 24.16 -20.88 12.81
C GLN A 575 23.33 -19.62 12.57
N LEU A 576 22.75 -19.44 11.38
CA LEU A 576 21.85 -18.33 11.08
C LEU A 576 20.62 -18.34 12.01
N ALA A 577 20.00 -19.50 12.21
CA ALA A 577 18.86 -19.65 13.12
C ALA A 577 19.21 -19.43 14.59
N ALA A 578 20.48 -19.63 14.97
CA ALA A 578 20.96 -19.43 16.34
C ALA A 578 21.37 -17.98 16.64
N LEU A 579 21.39 -17.07 15.65
CA LEU A 579 21.73 -15.68 15.89
C LEU A 579 20.71 -15.03 16.83
N GLU A 580 21.16 -14.35 17.88
CA GLU A 580 20.29 -13.56 18.73
C GLU A 580 19.80 -12.29 18.01
N GLN A 581 18.69 -11.73 18.50
CA GLN A 581 18.15 -10.48 17.97
C GLN A 581 19.03 -9.27 18.31
N TYR A 582 19.65 -9.29 19.51
CA TYR A 582 20.47 -8.21 20.03
C TYR A 582 21.70 -8.78 20.75
N TYR A 583 22.87 -8.19 20.51
CA TYR A 583 24.12 -8.53 21.21
C TYR A 583 24.61 -7.31 21.98
N ILE A 584 24.64 -7.39 23.31
CA ILE A 584 25.05 -6.28 24.17
C ILE A 584 26.54 -5.96 23.99
N ILE A 585 26.86 -4.66 23.92
CA ILE A 585 28.23 -4.16 23.82
C ILE A 585 28.52 -3.22 24.99
N ASP A 586 29.34 -3.69 25.93
CA ASP A 586 29.67 -2.91 27.14
C ASP A 586 30.82 -1.91 26.92
N GLN A 587 31.65 -2.14 25.91
CA GLN A 587 32.85 -1.33 25.66
C GLN A 587 33.21 -1.33 24.18
N LYS A 588 33.93 -0.27 23.77
CA LYS A 588 34.52 -0.17 22.44
C LYS A 588 35.39 -1.39 22.15
N ARG A 589 35.19 -2.01 21.00
CA ARG A 589 35.99 -3.12 20.49
C ARG A 589 36.45 -2.82 19.07
N THR A 590 37.63 -3.29 18.72
CA THR A 590 38.11 -3.33 17.34
C THR A 590 38.33 -4.77 16.93
N ALA A 591 38.03 -5.08 15.68
CA ALA A 591 38.27 -6.38 15.08
C ALA A 591 38.74 -6.20 13.64
N ARG A 592 39.28 -7.27 13.06
CA ARG A 592 39.66 -7.29 11.65
C ARG A 592 38.70 -8.18 10.87
N LEU A 593 38.04 -7.62 9.87
CA LEU A 593 37.11 -8.31 8.97
C LEU A 593 37.82 -8.54 7.63
N GLY A 594 38.41 -9.72 7.47
CA GLY A 594 39.26 -9.99 6.30
C GLY A 594 40.44 -9.03 6.25
N THR A 595 40.42 -8.09 5.29
CA THR A 595 41.51 -7.12 5.09
C THR A 595 41.30 -5.77 5.77
N ILE A 596 40.08 -5.45 6.22
CA ILE A 596 39.71 -4.14 6.81
C ILE A 596 39.48 -4.21 8.32
N ASP A 597 39.80 -3.14 9.04
CA ASP A 597 39.51 -3.01 10.47
C ASP A 597 38.09 -2.45 10.70
N VAL A 598 37.39 -3.00 11.69
CA VAL A 598 36.08 -2.55 12.15
C VAL A 598 36.18 -2.02 13.57
N THR A 599 35.48 -0.91 13.84
CA THR A 599 35.31 -0.36 15.18
C THR A 599 33.87 -0.49 15.61
N ILE A 600 33.64 -1.26 16.68
CA ILE A 600 32.34 -1.44 17.31
C ILE A 600 32.34 -0.59 18.58
N ASP A 601 31.74 0.59 18.50
CA ASP A 601 31.68 1.55 19.59
C ASP A 601 30.21 1.92 19.88
N PRO A 602 29.68 1.61 21.08
CA PRO A 602 28.32 1.98 21.47
C PRO A 602 27.97 3.46 21.25
N GLN A 603 28.96 4.36 21.40
CA GLN A 603 28.76 5.79 21.18
C GLN A 603 28.58 6.12 19.70
N MET A 604 29.34 5.45 18.81
CA MET A 604 29.20 5.63 17.35
C MET A 604 27.91 5.01 16.82
N LEU A 605 27.52 3.85 17.36
CA LEU A 605 26.27 3.17 17.01
C LEU A 605 25.03 3.94 17.50
N GLY A 606 25.18 4.77 18.54
CA GLY A 606 24.05 5.42 19.22
C GLY A 606 23.18 4.46 20.04
N ARG A 607 23.65 3.22 20.26
CA ARG A 607 22.96 2.16 21.00
C ARG A 607 23.96 1.22 21.67
N PRO A 608 23.63 0.61 22.83
CA PRO A 608 24.52 -0.28 23.57
C PRO A 608 24.47 -1.74 23.08
N TYR A 609 24.08 -1.99 21.84
CA TYR A 609 23.95 -3.33 21.27
C TYR A 609 24.11 -3.35 19.75
N LEU A 610 24.51 -4.51 19.22
CA LEU A 610 24.34 -4.84 17.81
C LEU A 610 22.97 -5.46 17.59
N GLU A 611 22.32 -5.08 16.50
CA GLU A 611 21.19 -5.82 15.97
C GLU A 611 21.68 -7.04 15.19
N ARG A 612 20.82 -8.03 15.03
CA ARG A 612 21.10 -9.19 14.17
C ARG A 612 21.56 -8.77 12.77
N ALA A 613 20.92 -7.76 12.18
CA ALA A 613 21.31 -7.20 10.89
C ALA A 613 22.76 -6.69 10.86
N ASP A 614 23.25 -6.10 11.95
CA ASP A 614 24.63 -5.63 12.06
C ASP A 614 25.60 -6.81 11.94
N VAL A 615 25.36 -7.86 12.71
CA VAL A 615 26.20 -9.08 12.71
C VAL A 615 26.23 -9.71 11.32
N VAL A 616 25.09 -9.76 10.63
CA VAL A 616 24.98 -10.28 9.27
C VAL A 616 25.79 -9.46 8.29
N VAL A 617 25.68 -8.12 8.30
CA VAL A 617 26.46 -7.27 7.40
C VAL A 617 27.96 -7.38 7.67
N LEU A 618 28.38 -7.42 8.94
CA LEU A 618 29.78 -7.59 9.29
C LEU A 618 30.33 -8.96 8.85
N GLU A 619 29.53 -10.03 8.94
CA GLU A 619 29.92 -11.35 8.44
C GLU A 619 30.03 -11.37 6.91
N VAL A 620 29.07 -10.74 6.21
CA VAL A 620 29.16 -10.56 4.75
C VAL A 620 30.43 -9.80 4.36
N ILE A 621 30.79 -8.74 5.10
CA ILE A 621 32.04 -8.01 4.86
C ILE A 621 33.24 -8.92 5.06
N LYS A 622 33.32 -9.61 6.20
CA LYS A 622 34.41 -10.53 6.51
C LYS A 622 34.61 -11.60 5.43
N ASP A 623 33.53 -12.17 4.92
CA ASP A 623 33.59 -13.29 3.99
C ASP A 623 33.76 -12.87 2.53
N GLN A 624 33.30 -11.66 2.15
CA GLN A 624 33.24 -11.21 0.76
C GLN A 624 34.23 -10.10 0.40
N ILE A 625 34.82 -9.40 1.37
CA ILE A 625 35.82 -8.35 1.10
C ILE A 625 36.99 -8.94 0.28
N GLY A 626 37.39 -8.24 -0.79
CA GLY A 626 38.39 -8.71 -1.77
C GLY A 626 37.87 -9.75 -2.79
N LYS A 627 36.72 -10.39 -2.55
CA LYS A 627 36.08 -11.32 -3.50
C LYS A 627 34.96 -10.67 -4.31
N ARG A 628 34.17 -9.81 -3.65
CA ARG A 628 33.04 -9.07 -4.23
C ARG A 628 33.12 -7.61 -3.82
N PRO A 629 32.71 -6.68 -4.70
CA PRO A 629 32.49 -5.30 -4.29
C PRO A 629 31.37 -5.21 -3.25
N ILE A 630 31.58 -4.44 -2.18
CA ILE A 630 30.55 -4.22 -1.13
C ILE A 630 30.16 -2.75 -1.15
N TYR A 631 28.86 -2.49 -1.22
CA TYR A 631 28.28 -1.18 -1.36
C TYR A 631 27.23 -0.93 -0.29
N PHE A 632 27.18 0.32 0.18
CA PHE A 632 26.11 0.86 1.01
C PHE A 632 25.31 1.85 0.18
N SER A 633 24.00 1.66 0.07
CA SER A 633 23.13 2.67 -0.55
C SER A 633 23.22 3.98 0.25
N ARG A 634 23.16 5.14 -0.42
CA ARG A 634 23.14 6.43 0.30
C ARG A 634 21.91 6.60 1.20
N THR A 635 20.86 5.84 0.94
CA THR A 635 19.63 5.78 1.73
C THR A 635 19.81 5.07 3.08
N VAL A 636 20.88 4.28 3.29
CA VAL A 636 21.23 3.75 4.62
C VAL A 636 21.91 4.79 5.52
N GLY A 637 22.04 6.03 5.04
CA GLY A 637 22.62 7.14 5.79
C GLY A 637 24.07 6.87 6.22
N LEU A 638 24.30 6.95 7.52
CA LEU A 638 25.63 6.80 8.14
C LEU A 638 25.93 5.38 8.63
N TYR A 639 25.10 4.39 8.27
CA TYR A 639 25.23 3.03 8.78
C TYR A 639 26.66 2.46 8.66
N GLY A 640 27.30 2.59 7.49
CA GLY A 640 28.68 2.13 7.32
C GLY A 640 29.70 2.92 8.16
N ASP A 641 29.48 4.23 8.35
CA ASP A 641 30.35 5.09 9.15
C ASP A 641 30.31 4.73 10.64
N GLN A 642 29.18 4.22 11.14
CA GLN A 642 29.03 3.77 12.54
C GLN A 642 30.01 2.65 12.92
N PHE A 643 30.51 1.91 11.93
CA PHE A 643 31.48 0.83 12.10
C PHE A 643 32.94 1.24 11.88
N GLY A 644 33.20 2.55 11.74
CA GLY A 644 34.54 3.10 11.52
C GLY A 644 34.98 3.10 10.06
N PHE A 645 34.09 2.81 9.10
CA PHE A 645 34.46 2.75 7.69
C PHE A 645 34.52 4.10 6.97
N THR A 646 34.35 5.23 7.67
CA THR A 646 34.29 6.58 7.05
C THR A 646 35.42 6.84 6.06
N GLY A 647 36.65 6.51 6.44
CA GLY A 647 37.85 6.67 5.59
C GLY A 647 37.95 5.69 4.43
N HIS A 648 37.13 4.63 4.42
CA HIS A 648 37.14 3.56 3.42
C HIS A 648 35.97 3.63 2.43
N LEU A 649 35.01 4.54 2.62
CA LEU A 649 33.77 4.59 1.86
C LEU A 649 33.87 5.57 0.67
N GLU A 650 34.03 5.02 -0.54
CA GLU A 650 34.12 5.77 -1.79
C GLU A 650 32.73 5.95 -2.41
N GLY A 651 32.23 7.18 -2.45
CA GLY A 651 30.96 7.52 -3.08
C GLY A 651 30.99 7.40 -4.61
N GLN A 652 30.05 6.65 -5.16
CA GLN A 652 29.81 6.44 -6.58
C GLN A 652 28.31 6.57 -6.87
N GLY A 653 27.88 7.74 -7.33
CA GLY A 653 26.45 8.00 -7.56
C GLY A 653 25.64 7.81 -6.27
N PHE A 654 24.60 6.94 -6.31
CA PHE A 654 23.70 6.65 -5.18
C PHE A 654 24.20 5.59 -4.20
N ALA A 655 25.43 5.09 -4.35
CA ALA A 655 26.00 4.13 -3.41
C ALA A 655 27.42 4.54 -2.98
N ARG A 656 27.90 3.94 -1.89
CA ARG A 656 29.26 4.10 -1.36
C ARG A 656 29.94 2.73 -1.34
N ALA A 657 31.02 2.58 -2.09
CA ALA A 657 31.82 1.36 -2.16
C ALA A 657 32.76 1.28 -0.94
N LEU A 658 32.79 0.14 -0.27
CA LEU A 658 33.78 -0.13 0.78
C LEU A 658 35.11 -0.53 0.13
N ARG A 659 36.17 0.23 0.43
CA ARG A 659 37.53 -0.02 -0.05
C ARG A 659 38.40 -0.64 1.03
N GLU A 660 39.30 -1.54 0.64
CA GLU A 660 40.22 -2.20 1.58
C GLU A 660 41.25 -1.24 2.19
N HIS A 661 41.56 -0.14 1.49
CA HIS A 661 42.53 0.85 1.90
C HIS A 661 41.84 2.16 2.21
N GLU A 662 42.39 2.93 3.15
CA GLU A 662 41.92 4.29 3.44
C GLU A 662 42.05 5.18 2.19
N LEU A 663 41.03 6.00 2.00
CA LEU A 663 40.92 6.93 0.89
C LEU A 663 41.70 8.20 1.20
N VAL A 664 42.51 8.62 0.23
CA VAL A 664 43.22 9.90 0.24
C VAL A 664 42.66 10.75 -0.88
N GLN A 665 42.52 12.05 -0.64
CA GLN A 665 42.10 12.99 -1.68
C GLN A 665 43.10 12.95 -2.85
N SER A 666 42.56 12.95 -4.06
CA SER A 666 43.30 12.90 -5.31
C SER A 666 42.58 13.74 -6.38
N ASP A 667 43.02 13.67 -7.63
CA ASP A 667 42.32 14.34 -8.73
C ASP A 667 40.96 13.71 -9.03
N SER A 668 40.82 12.40 -8.82
CA SER A 668 39.59 11.65 -9.06
C SER A 668 38.72 11.49 -7.81
N ILE A 669 39.31 11.48 -6.62
CA ILE A 669 38.60 11.30 -5.35
C ILE A 669 38.65 12.61 -4.56
N LYS A 670 37.50 13.24 -4.35
CA LYS A 670 37.37 14.49 -3.60
C LYS A 670 36.61 14.27 -2.31
N ALA A 671 37.01 14.95 -1.23
CA ALA A 671 36.19 15.04 -0.03
C ALA A 671 35.13 16.12 -0.26
N VAL A 672 33.88 15.72 -0.25
CA VAL A 672 32.75 16.55 -0.63
C VAL A 672 31.82 16.69 0.57
N GLN A 673 31.49 17.94 0.92
CA GLN A 673 30.58 18.22 2.02
C GLN A 673 29.25 17.48 1.81
N SER A 674 28.75 16.83 2.86
CA SER A 674 27.52 16.01 2.87
C SER A 674 27.55 14.69 2.09
N LEU A 675 28.51 14.48 1.18
CA LEU A 675 28.60 13.23 0.40
C LEU A 675 29.79 12.33 0.78
N GLY A 676 30.72 12.82 1.60
CA GLY A 676 31.95 12.11 1.99
C GLY A 676 32.98 12.10 0.88
N PHE A 677 33.84 11.07 0.82
CA PHE A 677 34.70 10.86 -0.35
C PHE A 677 33.86 10.51 -1.57
N VAL A 678 34.08 11.20 -2.69
CA VAL A 678 33.35 10.98 -3.95
C VAL A 678 34.34 10.73 -5.07
N ASN A 679 34.16 9.64 -5.80
CA ASN A 679 34.83 9.41 -7.07
C ASN A 679 34.13 10.25 -8.15
N VAL A 680 34.70 11.41 -8.43
CA VAL A 680 34.09 12.44 -9.29
C VAL A 680 33.95 11.95 -10.73
N PRO A 681 34.97 11.39 -11.41
CA PRO A 681 34.81 10.88 -12.77
C PRO A 681 33.75 9.78 -12.88
N ARG A 682 33.71 8.86 -11.90
CA ARG A 682 32.73 7.78 -11.87
C ARG A 682 31.32 8.30 -11.68
N THR A 683 31.14 9.19 -10.71
CA THR A 683 29.84 9.80 -10.39
C THR A 683 29.33 10.65 -11.54
N THR A 684 30.20 11.44 -12.19
CA THR A 684 29.82 12.21 -13.39
C THR A 684 29.30 11.33 -14.51
N LYS A 685 29.97 10.22 -14.83
CA LYS A 685 29.48 9.26 -15.85
C LYS A 685 28.13 8.65 -15.46
N LEU A 686 27.95 8.26 -14.21
CA LEU A 686 26.67 7.75 -13.72
C LEU A 686 25.55 8.79 -13.90
N LEU A 687 25.76 10.00 -13.43
CA LEU A 687 24.74 11.05 -13.44
C LEU A 687 24.33 11.54 -14.83
N PHE A 688 25.24 11.52 -15.80
CA PHE A 688 24.97 12.14 -17.11
C PHE A 688 24.84 11.15 -18.26
N ASP A 689 25.41 9.95 -18.14
CA ASP A 689 25.39 8.93 -19.20
C ASP A 689 24.48 7.74 -18.87
N VAL A 690 24.07 7.59 -17.60
CA VAL A 690 23.34 6.39 -17.13
C VAL A 690 22.02 6.71 -16.44
N TYR A 691 22.00 7.73 -15.57
CA TYR A 691 20.84 7.99 -14.72
C TYR A 691 19.67 8.62 -15.45
N HIS A 692 18.47 8.36 -14.94
CA HIS A 692 17.19 8.83 -15.46
C HIS A 692 16.64 9.99 -14.61
N ALA A 693 17.44 11.03 -14.39
CA ALA A 693 17.07 12.15 -13.53
C ALA A 693 15.87 12.98 -14.01
N ASP A 694 15.46 12.83 -15.28
CA ASP A 694 14.30 13.50 -15.85
C ASP A 694 13.00 13.13 -15.11
N ALA A 695 12.88 11.89 -14.62
CA ALA A 695 11.73 11.46 -13.82
C ALA A 695 11.63 12.22 -12.49
N ALA A 696 12.76 12.44 -11.81
CA ALA A 696 12.84 13.22 -10.59
C ALA A 696 12.60 14.73 -10.88
N ALA A 697 13.19 15.25 -11.96
CA ALA A 697 13.13 16.66 -12.35
C ALA A 697 11.79 17.09 -12.97
N ARG A 698 10.95 16.13 -13.37
CA ARG A 698 9.62 16.37 -13.97
C ARG A 698 8.79 17.34 -13.13
N PRO A 699 8.25 18.43 -13.70
CA PRO A 699 7.45 19.38 -12.95
C PRO A 699 6.19 18.77 -12.33
N ARG A 700 5.99 18.96 -11.03
CA ARG A 700 4.79 18.55 -10.29
C ARG A 700 4.12 19.78 -9.67
N PRO A 701 2.98 20.27 -10.20
CA PRO A 701 2.34 21.50 -9.71
C PRO A 701 1.95 21.51 -8.22
N ARG A 702 1.76 20.33 -7.63
CA ARG A 702 1.42 20.13 -6.21
C ARG A 702 2.59 19.52 -5.42
N GLY A 703 3.79 19.52 -5.99
CA GLY A 703 4.96 18.84 -5.44
C GLY A 703 4.82 17.32 -5.42
N TRP A 704 5.70 16.67 -4.68
CA TRP A 704 5.64 15.25 -4.40
C TRP A 704 4.49 14.94 -3.42
N VAL A 705 3.56 14.09 -3.86
CA VAL A 705 2.31 13.79 -3.12
C VAL A 705 2.58 12.85 -1.94
N ASP A 706 3.53 11.92 -2.08
CA ASP A 706 3.85 10.92 -1.06
C ASP A 706 5.04 11.35 -0.20
N LYS A 707 4.78 12.26 0.75
CA LYS A 707 5.82 12.92 1.56
C LYS A 707 6.88 12.01 2.17
N PRO A 708 6.57 10.84 2.74
CA PRO A 708 7.61 10.01 3.35
C PRO A 708 8.57 9.36 2.35
N SER A 709 8.26 9.30 1.04
CA SER A 709 9.24 8.91 0.01
C SER A 709 9.95 10.11 -0.65
N GLU A 710 9.66 11.35 -0.23
CA GLU A 710 10.32 12.57 -0.76
C GLU A 710 11.84 12.52 -0.61
N GLY A 711 12.36 11.80 0.39
CA GLY A 711 13.79 11.59 0.61
C GLY A 711 14.53 11.03 -0.62
N ILE A 712 13.86 10.27 -1.49
CA ILE A 712 14.45 9.79 -2.75
C ILE A 712 14.65 10.95 -3.74
N LEU A 713 13.68 11.86 -3.87
CA LEU A 713 13.86 13.07 -4.69
C LEU A 713 14.98 13.94 -4.11
N SER A 714 15.01 14.11 -2.80
CA SER A 714 16.07 14.85 -2.12
C SER A 714 17.44 14.22 -2.39
N LEU A 715 17.56 12.89 -2.41
CA LEU A 715 18.81 12.23 -2.77
C LEU A 715 19.28 12.58 -4.20
N TYR A 716 18.38 12.57 -5.20
CA TYR A 716 18.71 13.06 -6.54
C TYR A 716 19.17 14.52 -6.48
N ALA A 717 18.36 15.40 -5.89
CA ALA A 717 18.59 16.83 -5.87
C ALA A 717 19.93 17.20 -5.19
N LEU A 718 20.20 16.63 -4.01
CA LEU A 718 21.46 16.84 -3.29
C LEU A 718 22.66 16.29 -4.08
N THR A 719 22.53 15.10 -4.69
CA THR A 719 23.63 14.52 -5.46
C THR A 719 24.01 15.40 -6.65
N TYR A 720 23.03 15.87 -7.43
CA TYR A 720 23.28 16.80 -8.54
C TYR A 720 23.77 18.16 -8.05
N TYR A 721 23.19 18.72 -6.99
CA TYR A 721 23.59 20.02 -6.45
C TYR A 721 25.07 20.03 -6.02
N THR A 722 25.45 19.04 -5.22
CA THR A 722 26.81 18.94 -4.70
C THR A 722 27.82 18.61 -5.81
N MET A 723 27.43 17.80 -6.79
CA MET A 723 28.25 17.56 -7.98
C MET A 723 28.40 18.81 -8.85
N ALA A 724 27.38 19.67 -8.95
CA ALA A 724 27.50 20.95 -9.65
C ALA A 724 28.61 21.81 -9.03
N GLN A 725 28.63 21.95 -7.70
CA GLN A 725 29.67 22.71 -6.99
C GLN A 725 31.07 22.12 -7.24
N THR A 726 31.19 20.80 -7.18
CA THR A 726 32.48 20.11 -7.39
C THR A 726 32.97 20.30 -8.84
N LEU A 727 32.09 20.13 -9.83
CA LEU A 727 32.42 20.27 -11.24
C LEU A 727 32.75 21.72 -11.64
N GLN A 728 32.21 22.74 -10.96
CA GLN A 728 32.60 24.14 -11.21
C GLN A 728 34.08 24.39 -10.95
N THR A 729 34.67 23.66 -10.00
CA THR A 729 36.10 23.77 -9.68
C THR A 729 37.01 23.02 -10.65
N MET A 730 36.44 22.19 -11.55
CA MET A 730 37.21 21.35 -12.46
C MET A 730 37.34 21.99 -13.85
N PRO A 731 38.54 21.94 -14.46
CA PRO A 731 38.73 22.40 -15.84
C PRO A 731 37.77 21.70 -16.82
N ALA A 732 37.30 22.44 -17.82
CA ALA A 732 36.43 21.94 -18.89
C ALA A 732 35.09 21.29 -18.46
N SER A 733 34.65 21.48 -17.21
CA SER A 733 33.43 20.87 -16.66
C SER A 733 32.24 21.83 -16.51
N GLY A 734 32.38 23.09 -16.94
CA GLY A 734 31.37 24.14 -16.73
C GLY A 734 29.98 23.84 -17.29
N ALA A 735 29.88 23.20 -18.46
CA ALA A 735 28.59 22.81 -19.04
C ALA A 735 27.88 21.72 -18.23
N LEU A 736 28.62 20.72 -17.74
CA LEU A 736 28.09 19.66 -16.88
C LEU A 736 27.67 20.22 -15.52
N ALA A 737 28.45 21.14 -14.96
CA ALA A 737 28.09 21.82 -13.73
C ALA A 737 26.78 22.61 -13.85
N ALA A 738 26.61 23.38 -14.94
CA ALA A 738 25.36 24.10 -15.20
C ALA A 738 24.17 23.14 -15.37
N ARG A 739 24.36 22.02 -16.09
CA ARG A 739 23.32 20.99 -16.24
C ARG A 739 22.93 20.35 -14.90
N ALA A 740 23.90 19.99 -14.07
CA ALA A 740 23.64 19.46 -12.74
C ALA A 740 22.87 20.46 -11.85
N GLN A 741 23.27 21.73 -11.88
CA GLN A 741 22.57 22.77 -11.12
C GLN A 741 21.12 22.94 -11.57
N ALA A 742 20.86 22.95 -12.88
CA ALA A 742 19.51 23.05 -13.42
C ALA A 742 18.63 21.85 -13.04
N LEU A 743 19.17 20.63 -13.11
CA LEU A 743 18.47 19.42 -12.67
C LEU A 743 18.14 19.47 -11.19
N ALA A 744 19.13 19.79 -10.34
CA ALA A 744 18.93 19.90 -8.90
C ALA A 744 17.83 20.91 -8.55
N GLN A 745 17.87 22.11 -9.14
CA GLN A 745 16.82 23.13 -8.95
C GLN A 745 15.45 22.63 -9.39
N SER A 746 15.36 21.92 -10.51
CA SER A 746 14.08 21.36 -10.97
C SER A 746 13.53 20.31 -10.03
N ILE A 747 14.39 19.46 -9.47
CA ILE A 747 13.98 18.44 -8.50
C ILE A 747 13.56 19.09 -7.18
N PHE A 748 14.32 20.08 -6.66
CA PHE A 748 13.96 20.78 -5.42
C PHE A 748 12.60 21.49 -5.50
N ARG A 749 12.19 21.97 -6.68
CA ARG A 749 10.84 22.54 -6.89
C ARG A 749 9.70 21.53 -6.65
N ASN A 750 10.00 20.23 -6.67
CA ASN A 750 9.04 19.18 -6.37
C ASN A 750 9.04 18.74 -4.90
N THR A 751 9.98 19.25 -4.09
CA THR A 751 10.18 18.85 -2.69
C THR A 751 9.84 20.00 -1.74
N GLU A 752 9.55 19.69 -0.47
CA GLU A 752 9.51 20.68 0.61
C GLU A 752 10.89 20.98 1.20
N THR A 753 11.90 20.17 0.81
CA THR A 753 13.30 20.38 1.18
C THR A 753 13.79 21.74 0.67
N THR A 754 13.73 22.74 1.54
CA THR A 754 14.32 24.06 1.33
C THR A 754 15.81 24.00 1.67
N LEU A 755 16.62 23.44 0.78
CA LEU A 755 17.94 24.05 0.62
C LEU A 755 17.64 25.44 0.07
N GLN A 756 17.80 26.48 0.91
CA GLN A 756 17.56 27.87 0.50
C GLN A 756 18.04 28.04 -0.94
N PRO A 757 17.14 28.31 -1.91
CA PRO A 757 17.60 28.64 -3.24
C PRO A 757 18.41 29.91 -3.07
N LEU A 758 19.73 29.82 -3.32
CA LEU A 758 20.50 31.03 -3.56
C LEU A 758 19.74 31.82 -4.62
N PRO A 759 19.47 33.12 -4.39
CA PRO A 759 18.55 33.88 -5.20
C PRO A 759 18.89 33.73 -6.68
N GLU A 760 17.87 33.42 -7.48
CA GLU A 760 17.90 33.56 -8.93
C GLU A 760 18.38 34.98 -9.21
N ARG A 761 19.58 35.15 -9.77
CA ARG A 761 19.99 36.46 -10.29
C ARG A 761 19.00 36.87 -11.38
N PRO A 762 18.32 38.02 -11.27
CA PRO A 762 17.92 38.78 -12.44
C PRO A 762 19.10 39.68 -12.86
N ALA A 763 19.16 39.97 -14.15
CA ALA A 763 20.22 40.63 -14.91
C ALA A 763 20.98 41.80 -14.24
N ALA A 764 22.25 41.94 -14.63
CA ALA A 764 23.04 43.15 -14.39
C ALA A 764 22.38 44.38 -15.05
N PRO A 765 22.30 45.53 -14.35
CA PRO A 765 22.19 46.83 -15.00
C PRO A 765 23.58 47.30 -15.45
N ALA A 766 23.62 47.94 -16.62
CA ALA A 766 24.79 48.45 -17.33
C ALA A 766 25.66 49.43 -16.50
N PRO A 767 26.95 49.60 -16.83
CA PRO A 767 27.79 50.59 -16.18
C PRO A 767 27.26 51.99 -16.51
N ILE A 768 27.06 52.80 -15.48
CA ILE A 768 26.87 54.24 -15.62
C ILE A 768 28.14 54.90 -15.10
N HIS A 769 28.66 55.79 -15.94
CA HIS A 769 29.93 56.52 -15.90
C HIS A 769 30.34 57.11 -14.56
#